data_AF-A0A9D9KZ75-F1
#
_entry.id   AF-A0A9D9KZ75-F1
#
_cell.length_a   1.000
_cell.length_b   1.000
_cell.length_c   1.000
_cell.angle_alpha   90.00
_cell.angle_beta   90.00
_cell.angle_gamma   90.00
#
_symmetry.space_group_name_H-M   'P 1'
#
loop_
_entity.id
_entity.type
_entity.pdbx_description
1 polymer ?
#
loop_
_entity_poly.entity_id
_entity_poly.type
_entity_poly.pdbx_seq_one_letter_code
_entity_poly.pdbx_strand_id
1 'polypeptide(L)'
;MKVFKRIVSFMTAAGLCGTMAGYLTFSENEVKAATVVSLSPNSKYAINNGVFEGWGTSLCWWANRVGYSDELAEKTGELFFSDKGLHMNIGRFNIGGGDDPTHDHITRTDSNMPGYSRYENGQVVYDWNADANQRNVLMKAIAAYGDGFITEMFSNSPPYYMTNSGCTSGNRDAGKNNLKDEWYGGFADYMAEVCAHYENVWGVHIQSVEPFNEPYTNFWGAYSAKQEGCHFDIGNSESKMLTEMQRAMSQRNLNDTMIVASDETSIDTQIDAFKALSNDARNIVQRIDTHTYGGSKRSELKNLALQSGKNLWMSEVDGNGTSGTNAGEMGAALWLSNRMRDDLNGLECSAWILWQAIDKHISANGYNGKKDSGMIDTSTGFWGLAVCDHDKKDVILTQKYYAFGQYSRYIRPGYTMLKTSDKTVAAYDPKEGKLVIVATNDGGQRDLTFDLSEFGAIGDSAQVIRTSGSMSNGEHWKDVGNIATSGDGFTATLAPLSITTYILDGVKATSFEADNKIDIDSSKVTGSDPWKDSSNPGKVSTDVPQNVFDGNTSSFFDGVGNGWVQADLGDEYNITAIGYSPRSGYEYRCAGGQFFSSSDGVTWNEMYSINSVPSFGMHYVTKLNNIEKVRYIKYQVPEGKPDGSVNKDSVYCCNISEIEVYGDLSSKEPEPTTEPTPEPVKGDVNDDGVLNSSDIVSLTSFLMADEAKIKSENADLNGDGKINIIDFITLKSLFA
;
A
#
# COMPACT_ATOMS: atom_id res chain seq x y z
N MET A 1 -90.40 25.61 -0.69
CA MET A 1 -89.92 24.24 -0.40
C MET A 1 -89.03 23.83 -1.56
N LYS A 2 -87.76 23.50 -1.25
CA LYS A 2 -86.57 24.11 -1.85
C LYS A 2 -85.80 23.06 -2.70
N VAL A 3 -85.81 23.08 -4.04
CA VAL A 3 -84.99 23.84 -5.04
C VAL A 3 -83.63 23.14 -5.29
N PHE A 4 -83.15 22.76 -6.50
CA PHE A 4 -83.57 22.88 -7.91
C PHE A 4 -82.63 22.09 -8.87
N LYS A 5 -83.18 21.69 -10.05
CA LYS A 5 -82.68 21.76 -11.47
C LYS A 5 -81.33 21.12 -11.90
N ARG A 6 -81.32 20.16 -12.84
CA ARG A 6 -81.41 20.22 -14.35
C ARG A 6 -80.14 20.77 -15.04
N ILE A 7 -79.58 20.03 -16.01
CA ILE A 7 -79.60 20.33 -17.47
C ILE A 7 -78.79 19.27 -18.26
N VAL A 8 -79.40 18.84 -19.38
CA VAL A 8 -78.83 18.09 -20.51
C VAL A 8 -78.48 19.09 -21.61
N SER A 9 -77.43 18.88 -22.39
CA SER A 9 -77.40 19.29 -23.81
C SER A 9 -76.44 18.47 -24.67
N PHE A 10 -76.97 18.11 -25.84
CA PHE A 10 -76.38 17.45 -27.01
C PHE A 10 -75.33 18.33 -27.74
N MET A 11 -74.37 17.70 -28.43
CA MET A 11 -74.14 17.90 -29.88
C MET A 11 -73.10 16.91 -30.43
N THR A 12 -73.49 16.21 -31.50
CA THR A 12 -72.67 15.48 -32.46
C THR A 12 -72.07 16.45 -33.48
N ALA A 13 -70.79 16.30 -33.84
CA ALA A 13 -70.27 16.72 -35.15
C ALA A 13 -69.01 15.93 -35.52
N ALA A 14 -68.99 15.46 -36.75
CA ALA A 14 -68.06 14.51 -37.33
C ALA A 14 -66.74 15.14 -37.81
N GLY A 15 -65.69 14.31 -37.80
CA GLY A 15 -64.62 14.26 -38.80
C GLY A 15 -63.63 15.42 -38.84
N LEU A 16 -62.35 15.12 -38.55
CA LEU A 16 -61.25 15.38 -39.48
C LEU A 16 -60.00 14.58 -39.06
N CYS A 17 -59.23 14.18 -40.07
CA CYS A 17 -57.99 13.40 -40.01
C CYS A 17 -56.95 13.89 -39.00
N GLY A 18 -56.18 12.94 -38.44
CA GLY A 18 -54.93 13.24 -37.75
C GLY A 18 -54.35 12.04 -37.00
N THR A 19 -53.57 11.21 -37.71
CA THR A 19 -52.40 10.45 -37.22
C THR A 19 -52.42 9.96 -35.76
N MET A 20 -52.58 8.65 -35.57
CA MET A 20 -52.12 7.97 -34.35
C MET A 20 -50.60 8.10 -34.23
N ALA A 21 -50.14 9.07 -33.45
CA ALA A 21 -48.83 9.03 -32.82
C ALA A 21 -48.97 8.21 -31.53
N GLY A 22 -48.47 6.97 -31.55
CA GLY A 22 -48.30 6.19 -30.33
C GLY A 22 -47.34 6.92 -29.40
N TYR A 23 -47.79 7.17 -28.17
CA TYR A 23 -46.91 7.58 -27.07
C TYR A 23 -45.97 6.40 -26.76
N LEU A 24 -44.79 6.39 -27.39
CA LEU A 24 -43.62 5.70 -26.87
C LEU A 24 -43.06 6.58 -25.76
N THR A 25 -43.38 6.26 -24.51
CA THR A 25 -42.59 6.73 -23.37
C THR A 25 -41.26 5.98 -23.42
N PHE A 26 -40.23 6.61 -23.99
CA PHE A 26 -38.86 6.21 -23.69
C PHE A 26 -38.63 6.52 -22.21
N SER A 27 -38.46 5.49 -21.37
CA SER A 27 -37.74 5.73 -20.12
C SER A 27 -36.31 6.04 -20.53
N GLU A 28 -35.86 7.27 -20.29
CA GLU A 28 -34.44 7.53 -20.20
C GLU A 28 -33.92 6.66 -19.05
N ASN A 29 -33.37 5.49 -19.38
CA ASN A 29 -32.44 4.83 -18.48
C ASN A 29 -31.27 5.81 -18.38
N GLU A 30 -31.15 6.51 -17.26
CA GLU A 30 -29.89 7.17 -16.89
C GLU A 30 -28.79 6.10 -16.99
N VAL A 31 -27.98 6.17 -18.04
CA VAL A 31 -26.76 5.38 -18.13
C VAL A 31 -25.83 5.98 -17.08
N LYS A 32 -25.77 5.37 -15.90
CA LYS A 32 -24.75 5.71 -14.92
C LYS A 32 -23.39 5.47 -15.56
N ALA A 33 -22.57 6.52 -15.64
CA ALA A 33 -21.19 6.38 -16.06
C ALA A 33 -20.47 5.37 -15.15
N ALA A 34 -19.57 4.57 -15.73
CA ALA A 34 -18.75 3.63 -14.97
C ALA A 34 -17.89 4.39 -13.95
N THR A 35 -17.70 3.83 -12.76
CA THR A 35 -16.77 4.41 -11.78
C THR A 35 -15.35 4.27 -12.29
N VAL A 36 -14.58 5.36 -12.30
CA VAL A 36 -13.17 5.34 -12.74
C VAL A 36 -12.25 5.00 -11.56
N VAL A 37 -11.35 4.05 -11.75
CA VAL A 37 -10.27 3.67 -10.83
C VAL A 37 -8.94 3.97 -11.53
N SER A 38 -8.28 5.07 -11.14
CA SER A 38 -6.97 5.43 -11.69
C SER A 38 -5.85 4.77 -10.88
N LEU A 39 -4.85 4.21 -11.56
CA LEU A 39 -3.66 3.63 -10.97
C LEU A 39 -2.41 4.24 -11.57
N SER A 40 -1.42 4.50 -10.73
CA SER A 40 -0.12 5.06 -11.12
C SER A 40 1.00 4.24 -10.51
N PRO A 41 2.08 3.93 -11.27
CA PRO A 41 3.28 3.31 -10.70
C PRO A 41 3.99 4.22 -9.69
N ASN A 42 3.73 5.53 -9.72
CA ASN A 42 4.35 6.52 -8.84
C ASN A 42 3.51 6.85 -7.61
N SER A 43 2.26 6.36 -7.55
CA SER A 43 1.39 6.47 -6.38
C SER A 43 1.40 5.16 -5.60
N LYS A 44 2.54 4.87 -4.96
CA LYS A 44 2.75 3.66 -4.15
C LYS A 44 2.43 3.89 -2.67
N TYR A 45 2.25 2.80 -1.94
CA TYR A 45 2.18 2.85 -0.46
C TYR A 45 3.48 3.45 0.10
N ALA A 46 3.37 4.23 1.17
CA ALA A 46 4.50 4.92 1.78
C ALA A 46 5.34 4.01 2.67
N ILE A 47 4.70 3.10 3.42
CA ILE A 47 5.41 2.13 4.27
C ILE A 47 6.22 1.19 3.37
N ASN A 48 7.44 0.90 3.80
CA ASN A 48 8.39 0.05 3.09
C ASN A 48 8.60 0.43 1.61
N ASN A 49 8.42 1.71 1.26
CA ASN A 49 8.50 2.20 -0.11
C ASN A 49 7.56 1.45 -1.08
N GLY A 50 6.44 0.94 -0.56
CA GLY A 50 5.46 0.14 -1.27
C GLY A 50 5.80 -1.33 -1.41
N VAL A 51 6.99 -1.79 -1.01
CA VAL A 51 7.39 -3.19 -1.15
C VAL A 51 6.59 -4.06 -0.17
N PHE A 52 5.80 -4.96 -0.72
CA PHE A 52 4.98 -5.89 0.06
C PHE A 52 5.81 -7.06 0.57
N GLU A 53 5.72 -7.36 1.86
CA GLU A 53 6.42 -8.45 2.53
C GLU A 53 5.58 -9.72 2.59
N GLY A 54 4.24 -9.61 2.54
CA GLY A 54 3.40 -10.75 2.21
C GLY A 54 2.14 -10.96 3.05
N TRP A 55 1.69 -12.21 3.03
CA TRP A 55 0.43 -12.65 3.61
C TRP A 55 0.67 -13.77 4.60
N GLY A 56 -0.07 -13.76 5.70
CA GLY A 56 0.09 -14.78 6.73
C GLY A 56 -1.17 -15.17 7.46
N THR A 57 -0.96 -16.11 8.38
CA THR A 57 -1.88 -16.43 9.46
C THR A 57 -1.10 -16.65 10.75
N SER A 58 -1.73 -16.45 11.90
CA SER A 58 -1.24 -17.08 13.12
C SER A 58 -1.42 -18.60 13.03
N LEU A 59 -0.43 -19.34 13.52
CA LEU A 59 -0.48 -20.79 13.75
C LEU A 59 -1.17 -21.09 15.09
N CYS A 60 -1.24 -20.09 15.96
CA CYS A 60 -2.11 -20.02 17.10
C CYS A 60 -3.58 -20.24 16.66
N TRP A 61 -4.35 -21.15 17.23
CA TRP A 61 -3.93 -22.39 17.89
C TRP A 61 -4.25 -23.63 17.06
N TRP A 62 -4.91 -23.45 15.92
CA TRP A 62 -5.34 -24.54 15.07
C TRP A 62 -4.21 -25.48 14.68
N ALA A 63 -2.97 -24.97 14.55
CA ALA A 63 -1.81 -25.79 14.27
C ALA A 63 -1.52 -26.80 15.40
N ASN A 64 -1.68 -26.42 16.67
CA ASN A 64 -1.63 -27.34 17.79
C ASN A 64 -2.73 -28.41 17.71
N ARG A 65 -3.94 -28.02 17.27
CA ARG A 65 -5.08 -28.94 17.17
C ARG A 65 -4.96 -29.94 16.03
N VAL A 66 -4.32 -29.59 14.91
CA VAL A 66 -4.18 -30.46 13.73
C VAL A 66 -2.83 -31.19 13.64
N GLY A 67 -1.79 -30.63 14.28
CA GLY A 67 -0.41 -31.07 14.11
C GLY A 67 -0.06 -32.44 14.68
N TYR A 68 -0.96 -33.08 15.42
CA TYR A 68 -0.80 -34.47 15.88
C TYR A 68 -0.77 -35.49 14.73
N SER A 69 -1.31 -35.11 13.56
CA SER A 69 -1.41 -35.96 12.38
C SER A 69 -0.60 -35.34 11.24
N ASP A 70 0.50 -36.00 10.84
CA ASP A 70 1.33 -35.56 9.71
C ASP A 70 0.51 -35.34 8.44
N GLU A 71 -0.50 -36.18 8.18
CA GLU A 71 -1.41 -36.05 7.04
C GLU A 71 -2.23 -34.75 7.07
N LEU A 72 -2.68 -34.32 8.26
CA LEU A 72 -3.42 -33.06 8.41
C LEU A 72 -2.46 -31.88 8.34
N ALA A 73 -1.30 -31.99 8.97
CA ALA A 73 -0.26 -30.97 8.93
C ALA A 73 0.21 -30.69 7.48
N GLU A 74 0.48 -31.74 6.71
CA GLU A 74 0.82 -31.67 5.28
C GLU A 74 -0.31 -31.04 4.48
N LYS A 75 -1.55 -31.51 4.65
CA LYS A 75 -2.72 -30.95 3.95
C LYS A 75 -2.88 -29.45 4.25
N THR A 76 -2.74 -29.03 5.51
CA THR A 76 -2.81 -27.60 5.86
C THR A 76 -1.61 -26.81 5.35
N GLY A 77 -0.42 -27.42 5.32
CA GLY A 77 0.78 -26.86 4.68
C GLY A 77 0.53 -26.55 3.21
N GLU A 78 0.01 -27.52 2.46
CA GLU A 78 -0.34 -27.36 1.05
C GLU A 78 -1.45 -26.32 0.86
N LEU A 79 -2.54 -26.39 1.61
CA LEU A 79 -3.69 -25.49 1.45
C LEU A 79 -3.37 -24.04 1.78
N PHE A 80 -2.56 -23.76 2.81
CA PHE A 80 -2.34 -22.39 3.25
C PHE A 80 -1.02 -21.79 2.77
N PHE A 81 0.02 -22.61 2.58
CA PHE A 81 1.38 -22.09 2.34
C PHE A 81 1.96 -22.47 0.97
N SER A 82 1.47 -23.50 0.29
CA SER A 82 1.95 -23.82 -1.06
C SER A 82 1.32 -22.94 -2.15
N ASP A 83 1.96 -22.90 -3.32
CA ASP A 83 1.46 -22.26 -4.55
C ASP A 83 0.16 -22.85 -5.11
N LYS A 84 -0.19 -24.08 -4.70
CA LYS A 84 -1.49 -24.71 -4.99
C LYS A 84 -2.60 -24.14 -4.12
N GLY A 85 -2.27 -23.61 -2.94
CA GLY A 85 -3.18 -23.10 -1.93
C GLY A 85 -3.23 -21.56 -1.84
N LEU A 86 -3.28 -20.99 -0.64
CA LEU A 86 -3.22 -19.54 -0.45
C LEU A 86 -1.82 -18.95 -0.67
N HIS A 87 -0.80 -19.81 -0.68
CA HIS A 87 0.59 -19.41 -0.87
C HIS A 87 1.03 -18.33 0.13
N MET A 88 0.52 -18.37 1.36
CA MET A 88 0.96 -17.49 2.45
C MET A 88 2.45 -17.72 2.70
N ASN A 89 3.19 -16.66 2.98
CA ASN A 89 4.62 -16.73 3.27
C ASN A 89 4.95 -16.36 4.71
N ILE A 90 3.97 -15.99 5.52
CA ILE A 90 4.18 -15.57 6.91
C ILE A 90 3.41 -16.53 7.83
N GLY A 91 4.12 -17.12 8.80
CA GLY A 91 3.52 -17.89 9.89
C GLY A 91 3.90 -17.29 11.24
N ARG A 92 2.91 -16.77 11.98
CA ARG A 92 3.12 -16.31 13.36
C ARG A 92 2.97 -17.50 14.32
N PHE A 93 4.05 -17.90 14.96
CA PHE A 93 4.11 -19.05 15.88
C PHE A 93 3.96 -18.58 17.33
N ASN A 94 2.97 -19.12 18.06
CA ASN A 94 2.79 -18.79 19.48
C ASN A 94 3.70 -19.64 20.35
N ILE A 95 4.65 -19.02 21.05
CA ILE A 95 5.39 -19.63 22.16
C ILE A 95 4.43 -19.68 23.35
N GLY A 96 3.79 -20.84 23.56
CA GLY A 96 2.82 -21.01 24.65
C GLY A 96 3.43 -20.77 26.04
N GLY A 97 2.63 -20.24 26.96
CA GLY A 97 3.02 -20.12 28.35
C GLY A 97 2.98 -21.50 29.04
N GLY A 98 1.98 -22.30 28.71
CA GLY A 98 1.70 -23.55 29.41
C GLY A 98 1.07 -23.25 30.78
N ASP A 99 -0.23 -23.50 30.90
CA ASP A 99 -0.95 -23.21 32.13
C ASP A 99 -0.56 -24.15 33.29
N ASP A 100 -0.96 -23.79 34.51
CA ASP A 100 -0.76 -24.65 35.67
C ASP A 100 -1.39 -26.03 35.40
N PRO A 101 -0.65 -27.15 35.54
CA PRO A 101 -1.18 -28.49 35.26
C PRO A 101 -2.39 -28.89 36.13
N THR A 102 -2.66 -28.16 37.22
CA THR A 102 -3.84 -28.35 38.08
C THR A 102 -5.09 -27.63 37.55
N HIS A 103 -4.95 -26.77 36.55
CA HIS A 103 -6.04 -26.07 35.89
C HIS A 103 -6.62 -26.90 34.72
N ASP A 104 -7.94 -26.78 34.52
CA ASP A 104 -8.65 -27.38 33.38
C ASP A 104 -9.74 -26.42 32.82
N HIS A 105 -9.54 -25.12 33.03
CA HIS A 105 -10.55 -24.11 32.70
C HIS A 105 -10.64 -23.81 31.20
N ILE A 106 -9.53 -23.91 30.46
CA ILE A 106 -9.55 -23.71 29.00
C ILE A 106 -10.32 -24.86 28.36
N THR A 107 -11.45 -24.55 27.74
CA THR A 107 -12.39 -25.55 27.18
C THR A 107 -12.39 -25.60 25.67
N ARG A 108 -11.83 -24.59 24.99
CA ARG A 108 -11.56 -24.66 23.56
C ARG A 108 -10.48 -25.72 23.31
N THR A 109 -10.73 -26.59 22.33
CA THR A 109 -9.92 -27.77 22.04
C THR A 109 -8.58 -27.45 21.41
N ASP A 110 -8.43 -26.27 20.82
CA ASP A 110 -7.23 -25.79 20.16
C ASP A 110 -6.34 -24.95 21.09
N SER A 111 -6.95 -24.20 22.01
CA SER A 111 -6.33 -23.06 22.70
C SER A 111 -5.56 -23.34 23.97
N ASN A 112 -5.60 -24.58 24.48
CA ASN A 112 -4.77 -24.97 25.62
C ASN A 112 -3.35 -25.26 25.13
N MET A 113 -2.55 -24.21 25.04
CA MET A 113 -1.21 -24.26 24.46
C MET A 113 -0.18 -24.80 25.45
N PRO A 114 0.61 -25.81 25.08
CA PRO A 114 1.71 -26.27 25.91
C PRO A 114 2.86 -25.24 25.92
N GLY A 115 3.48 -25.04 27.08
CA GLY A 115 4.71 -24.26 27.23
C GLY A 115 5.95 -25.15 27.24
N TYR A 116 7.10 -24.57 26.90
CA TYR A 116 8.38 -25.29 26.82
C TYR A 116 9.09 -25.44 28.17
N SER A 117 8.58 -24.83 29.24
CA SER A 117 9.24 -24.82 30.54
C SER A 117 8.30 -25.09 31.69
N ARG A 118 8.82 -25.75 32.72
CA ARG A 118 8.14 -26.00 34.00
C ARG A 118 9.03 -25.60 35.17
N TYR A 119 8.42 -25.33 36.31
CA TYR A 119 9.13 -24.97 37.54
C TYR A 119 9.10 -26.14 38.54
N GLU A 120 10.24 -26.83 38.67
CA GLU A 120 10.38 -28.03 39.49
C GLU A 120 11.48 -27.83 40.54
N ASN A 121 11.16 -28.07 41.81
CA ASN A 121 12.12 -28.01 42.92
C ASN A 121 12.96 -26.71 42.98
N GLY A 122 12.36 -25.58 42.59
CA GLY A 122 13.02 -24.27 42.58
C GLY A 122 13.87 -24.00 41.33
N GLN A 123 13.73 -24.81 40.27
CA GLN A 123 14.48 -24.66 39.02
C GLN A 123 13.54 -24.68 37.81
N VAL A 124 13.91 -23.91 36.78
CA VAL A 124 13.26 -23.95 35.47
C VAL A 124 13.84 -25.14 34.69
N VAL A 125 12.98 -26.02 34.22
CA VAL A 125 13.33 -27.19 33.40
C VAL A 125 12.62 -27.10 32.07
N TYR A 126 13.34 -27.27 30.97
CA TYR A 126 12.78 -27.26 29.62
C TYR A 126 12.31 -28.65 29.17
N ASP A 127 11.18 -28.69 28.47
CA ASP A 127 10.69 -29.85 27.73
C ASP A 127 10.59 -29.53 26.24
N TRP A 128 11.59 -29.92 25.48
CA TRP A 128 11.64 -29.69 24.03
C TRP A 128 10.66 -30.57 23.23
N ASN A 129 10.01 -31.55 23.88
CA ASN A 129 8.90 -32.27 23.25
C ASN A 129 7.57 -31.54 23.40
N ALA A 130 7.50 -30.48 24.21
CA ALA A 130 6.33 -29.61 24.25
C ALA A 130 6.03 -29.02 22.86
N ASP A 131 4.75 -28.76 22.64
CA ASP A 131 4.20 -28.16 21.42
C ASP A 131 4.66 -28.79 20.09
N ALA A 132 4.87 -30.11 20.10
CA ALA A 132 5.26 -30.85 18.90
C ALA A 132 4.25 -30.70 17.76
N ASN A 133 2.96 -30.49 18.08
CA ASN A 133 1.91 -30.32 17.10
C ASN A 133 2.04 -28.99 16.34
N GLN A 134 2.12 -27.85 17.04
CA GLN A 134 2.28 -26.56 16.36
C GLN A 134 3.58 -26.54 15.55
N ARG A 135 4.66 -27.09 16.12
CA ARG A 135 5.96 -27.22 15.44
C ARG A 135 5.86 -28.05 14.16
N ASN A 136 5.12 -29.16 14.17
CA ASN A 136 4.93 -29.98 12.98
C ASN A 136 4.33 -29.16 11.83
N VAL A 137 3.25 -28.41 12.10
CA VAL A 137 2.61 -27.56 11.09
C VAL A 137 3.54 -26.45 10.61
N LEU A 138 4.31 -25.81 11.50
CA LEU A 138 5.32 -24.82 11.10
C LEU A 138 6.34 -25.43 10.12
N MET A 139 6.87 -26.61 10.42
CA MET A 139 7.82 -27.29 9.52
C MET A 139 7.18 -27.64 8.17
N LYS A 140 5.90 -28.05 8.15
CA LYS A 140 5.16 -28.30 6.90
C LYS A 140 4.87 -27.00 6.13
N ALA A 141 4.61 -25.89 6.81
CA ALA A 141 4.43 -24.58 6.20
C ALA A 141 5.71 -24.08 5.53
N ILE A 142 6.85 -24.15 6.24
CA ILE A 142 8.19 -23.83 5.71
C ILE A 142 8.49 -24.71 4.49
N ALA A 143 8.26 -26.02 4.58
CA ALA A 143 8.52 -26.94 3.47
C ALA A 143 7.59 -26.71 2.26
N ALA A 144 6.33 -26.36 2.50
CA ALA A 144 5.35 -26.12 1.44
C ALA A 144 5.58 -24.80 0.70
N TYR A 145 6.07 -23.77 1.40
CA TYR A 145 6.42 -22.49 0.79
C TYR A 145 7.82 -22.50 0.17
N GLY A 146 8.81 -22.97 0.94
CA GLY A 146 10.22 -22.95 0.57
C GLY A 146 10.93 -21.65 0.96
N ASP A 147 11.87 -21.22 0.11
CA ASP A 147 12.69 -20.04 0.34
C ASP A 147 11.82 -18.77 0.42
N GLY A 148 12.09 -17.92 1.42
CA GLY A 148 11.34 -16.69 1.65
C GLY A 148 10.13 -16.85 2.58
N PHE A 149 9.93 -18.03 3.19
CA PHE A 149 9.02 -18.16 4.32
C PHE A 149 9.54 -17.33 5.50
N ILE A 150 8.63 -16.59 6.13
CA ILE A 150 8.87 -15.71 7.26
C ILE A 150 8.23 -16.32 8.49
N THR A 151 9.07 -16.63 9.48
CA THR A 151 8.61 -17.02 10.81
C THR A 151 8.70 -15.83 11.74
N GLU A 152 7.58 -15.47 12.35
CA GLU A 152 7.55 -14.61 13.53
C GLU A 152 7.17 -15.46 14.74
N MET A 153 7.83 -15.26 15.88
CA MET A 153 7.43 -15.87 17.13
C MET A 153 6.83 -14.82 18.07
N PHE A 154 5.67 -15.13 18.64
CA PHE A 154 5.03 -14.25 19.61
C PHE A 154 4.56 -15.04 20.83
N SER A 155 4.10 -14.38 21.89
CA SER A 155 3.60 -15.05 23.08
C SER A 155 2.33 -14.41 23.61
N ASN A 156 1.25 -15.19 23.73
CA ASN A 156 0.04 -14.75 24.41
C ASN A 156 0.24 -14.56 25.92
N SER A 157 1.13 -15.33 26.55
CA SER A 157 1.33 -15.28 28.00
C SER A 157 2.64 -15.92 28.44
N PRO A 158 3.31 -15.37 29.49
CA PRO A 158 4.44 -16.05 30.11
C PRO A 158 4.01 -17.37 30.80
N PRO A 159 4.96 -18.28 31.09
CA PRO A 159 4.66 -19.49 31.85
C PRO A 159 3.96 -19.23 33.19
N TYR A 160 3.00 -20.09 33.55
CA TYR A 160 2.09 -19.86 34.69
C TYR A 160 2.80 -19.54 36.01
N TYR A 161 3.97 -20.13 36.28
CA TYR A 161 4.72 -19.89 37.51
C TYR A 161 5.37 -18.49 37.56
N MET A 162 5.53 -17.83 36.41
CA MET A 162 5.99 -16.45 36.31
C MET A 162 4.84 -15.43 36.50
N THR A 163 3.58 -15.88 36.49
CA THR A 163 2.42 -14.98 36.59
C THR A 163 1.99 -14.69 38.03
N ASN A 164 1.38 -13.53 38.24
CA ASN A 164 0.79 -13.08 39.50
C ASN A 164 -0.39 -13.97 39.92
N SER A 165 -1.20 -14.41 38.96
CA SER A 165 -2.37 -15.27 39.21
C SER A 165 -2.04 -16.75 39.36
N GLY A 166 -0.85 -17.18 38.90
CA GLY A 166 -0.53 -18.59 38.70
C GLY A 166 -1.24 -19.19 37.48
N CYS A 167 -1.82 -18.37 36.61
CA CYS A 167 -2.61 -18.78 35.46
C CYS A 167 -2.18 -18.04 34.20
N THR A 168 -2.06 -18.73 33.06
CA THR A 168 -1.66 -18.12 31.78
C THR A 168 -2.80 -17.36 31.09
N SER A 169 -4.06 -17.54 31.49
CA SER A 169 -5.17 -16.79 30.87
C SER A 169 -5.30 -15.34 31.33
N GLY A 170 -4.53 -14.93 32.33
CA GLY A 170 -4.46 -13.55 32.77
C GLY A 170 -4.52 -13.37 34.28
N ASN A 171 -4.71 -12.12 34.71
CA ASN A 171 -4.73 -11.74 36.12
C ASN A 171 -6.15 -11.90 36.70
N ARG A 172 -6.28 -12.05 38.03
CA ARG A 172 -7.61 -12.04 38.69
C ARG A 172 -8.33 -10.70 38.51
N ASP A 173 -7.59 -9.61 38.44
CA ASP A 173 -8.06 -8.33 37.92
C ASP A 173 -7.57 -8.18 36.48
N ALA A 174 -8.47 -8.35 35.52
CA ALA A 174 -8.11 -8.47 34.10
C ALA A 174 -7.48 -7.21 33.48
N GLY A 175 -7.55 -6.06 34.16
CA GLY A 175 -6.86 -4.82 33.77
C GLY A 175 -5.54 -4.58 34.50
N LYS A 176 -4.89 -5.64 35.00
CA LYS A 176 -3.61 -5.55 35.73
C LYS A 176 -2.57 -6.50 35.17
N ASN A 177 -1.32 -6.04 35.21
CA ASN A 177 -0.17 -6.83 34.79
C ASN A 177 -0.21 -8.25 35.36
N ASN A 178 -0.11 -9.25 34.49
CA ASN A 178 -0.10 -10.63 34.95
C ASN A 178 1.32 -11.18 35.14
N LEU A 179 2.36 -10.56 34.59
CA LEU A 179 3.75 -10.93 34.88
C LEU A 179 4.19 -10.40 36.25
N LYS A 180 4.85 -11.23 37.06
CA LYS A 180 5.47 -10.82 38.32
C LYS A 180 6.64 -9.86 38.07
N ASP A 181 6.80 -8.86 38.94
CA ASP A 181 7.82 -7.81 38.76
C ASP A 181 9.26 -8.34 38.67
N GLU A 182 9.56 -9.43 39.37
CA GLU A 182 10.85 -10.11 39.38
C GLU A 182 11.09 -11.03 38.17
N TRP A 183 10.06 -11.31 37.36
CA TRP A 183 10.12 -12.30 36.28
C TRP A 183 10.24 -11.72 34.86
N TYR A 184 10.34 -10.40 34.69
CA TYR A 184 10.56 -9.78 33.36
C TYR A 184 11.80 -10.35 32.64
N GLY A 185 12.93 -10.42 33.34
CA GLY A 185 14.15 -11.01 32.78
C GLY A 185 13.98 -12.51 32.50
N GLY A 186 13.31 -13.25 33.39
CA GLY A 186 13.09 -14.68 33.22
C GLY A 186 12.14 -15.03 32.07
N PHE A 187 11.11 -14.20 31.82
CA PHE A 187 10.23 -14.37 30.67
C PHE A 187 10.96 -14.04 29.36
N ALA A 188 11.78 -12.99 29.34
CA ALA A 188 12.62 -12.69 28.18
C ALA A 188 13.60 -13.82 27.88
N ASP A 189 14.25 -14.38 28.91
CA ASP A 189 15.14 -15.52 28.77
C ASP A 189 14.41 -16.77 28.28
N TYR A 190 13.16 -16.99 28.70
CA TYR A 190 12.32 -18.08 28.20
C TYR A 190 12.06 -17.97 26.71
N MET A 191 11.56 -16.82 26.24
CA MET A 191 11.29 -16.61 24.82
C MET A 191 12.56 -16.71 23.97
N ALA A 192 13.66 -16.08 24.41
CA ALA A 192 14.91 -16.11 23.69
C ALA A 192 15.55 -17.50 23.65
N GLU A 193 15.39 -18.32 24.70
CA GLU A 193 15.85 -19.71 24.72
C GLU A 193 15.07 -20.58 23.74
N VAL A 194 13.75 -20.42 23.67
CA VAL A 194 12.92 -21.13 22.69
C VAL A 194 13.32 -20.72 21.27
N CYS A 195 13.47 -19.41 21.01
CA CYS A 195 13.94 -18.92 19.71
C CYS A 195 15.30 -19.53 19.33
N ALA A 196 16.27 -19.51 20.27
CA ALA A 196 17.59 -20.09 20.05
C ALA A 196 17.53 -21.60 19.77
N HIS A 197 16.63 -22.32 20.41
CA HIS A 197 16.46 -23.76 20.16
C HIS A 197 15.92 -24.01 18.74
N TYR A 198 14.92 -23.24 18.31
CA TYR A 198 14.36 -23.34 16.97
C TYR A 198 15.40 -23.05 15.88
N GLU A 199 16.18 -21.98 16.03
CA GLU A 199 17.27 -21.63 15.10
C GLU A 199 18.36 -22.71 15.07
N ASN A 200 18.91 -23.07 16.24
CA ASN A 200 20.15 -23.85 16.31
C ASN A 200 19.94 -25.36 16.26
N VAL A 201 18.76 -25.87 16.63
CA VAL A 201 18.49 -27.32 16.74
C VAL A 201 17.49 -27.76 15.69
N TRP A 202 16.44 -26.98 15.43
CA TRP A 202 15.38 -27.34 14.47
C TRP A 202 15.54 -26.68 13.10
N GLY A 203 16.51 -25.78 12.94
CA GLY A 203 16.83 -25.15 11.65
C GLY A 203 15.72 -24.23 11.14
N VAL A 204 14.96 -23.62 12.05
CA VAL A 204 13.91 -22.64 11.73
C VAL A 204 14.49 -21.25 11.89
N HIS A 205 14.60 -20.53 10.78
CA HIS A 205 14.96 -19.12 10.82
C HIS A 205 13.79 -18.27 11.34
N ILE A 206 14.08 -17.45 12.35
CA ILE A 206 13.14 -16.55 13.02
C ILE A 206 13.49 -15.12 12.62
N GLN A 207 12.60 -14.50 11.85
CA GLN A 207 12.79 -13.13 11.39
C GLN A 207 12.48 -12.12 12.50
N SER A 208 11.43 -12.35 13.27
CA SER A 208 10.98 -11.44 14.33
C SER A 208 10.46 -12.17 15.57
N VAL A 209 10.55 -11.48 16.70
CA VAL A 209 9.99 -11.90 17.99
C VAL A 209 9.17 -10.77 18.63
N GLU A 210 8.02 -11.13 19.21
CA GLU A 210 7.05 -10.23 19.84
C GLU A 210 6.68 -10.75 21.25
N PRO A 211 7.09 -10.08 22.35
CA PRO A 211 6.75 -10.54 23.70
C PRO A 211 5.29 -10.31 24.12
N PHE A 212 4.47 -9.70 23.26
CA PHE A 212 3.10 -9.32 23.58
C PHE A 212 2.05 -9.98 22.69
N ASN A 213 0.80 -9.88 23.13
CA ASN A 213 -0.40 -10.06 22.32
C ASN A 213 -1.53 -9.28 23.00
N GLU A 214 -2.01 -8.22 22.37
CA GLU A 214 -3.03 -7.31 22.91
C GLU A 214 -2.76 -6.91 24.38
N PRO A 215 -1.57 -6.36 24.68
CA PRO A 215 -1.10 -6.21 26.06
C PRO A 215 -1.96 -5.24 26.87
N TYR A 216 -2.43 -4.13 26.28
CA TYR A 216 -3.20 -3.14 27.04
C TYR A 216 -4.72 -3.33 26.92
N THR A 217 -5.22 -4.42 27.50
CA THR A 217 -6.65 -4.74 27.51
C THR A 217 -7.15 -5.14 28.89
N ASN A 218 -8.44 -4.98 29.17
CA ASN A 218 -9.01 -5.28 30.48
C ASN A 218 -9.81 -6.60 30.52
N PHE A 219 -9.51 -7.52 29.60
CA PHE A 219 -10.25 -8.77 29.44
C PHE A 219 -9.38 -10.04 29.58
N TRP A 220 -8.09 -9.90 29.89
CA TRP A 220 -7.20 -11.00 30.26
C TRP A 220 -7.41 -11.43 31.72
N GLY A 221 -8.49 -12.18 31.95
CA GLY A 221 -8.87 -12.72 33.25
C GLY A 221 -8.33 -14.13 33.52
N ALA A 222 -7.83 -14.35 34.73
CA ALA A 222 -7.49 -15.68 35.24
C ALA A 222 -8.69 -16.63 35.16
N TYR A 223 -8.43 -17.91 34.85
CA TYR A 223 -9.44 -18.95 34.69
C TYR A 223 -10.41 -18.75 33.52
N SER A 224 -9.98 -18.04 32.47
CA SER A 224 -10.77 -17.88 31.25
C SER A 224 -11.01 -19.22 30.57
N ALA A 225 -12.25 -19.47 30.14
CA ALA A 225 -12.56 -20.69 29.41
C ALA A 225 -12.03 -20.73 27.96
N LYS A 226 -11.50 -19.59 27.49
CA LYS A 226 -11.17 -19.37 26.09
C LYS A 226 -9.69 -19.53 25.77
N GLN A 227 -8.79 -18.81 26.45
CA GLN A 227 -7.41 -18.64 25.96
C GLN A 227 -6.40 -18.12 27.01
N GLU A 228 -5.12 -18.28 26.68
CA GLU A 228 -3.99 -17.54 27.29
C GLU A 228 -4.10 -16.03 27.02
N GLY A 229 -3.50 -15.21 27.88
CA GLY A 229 -3.43 -13.76 27.74
C GLY A 229 -2.68 -13.09 28.89
N CYS A 230 -1.97 -12.00 28.64
CA CYS A 230 -1.22 -11.27 29.65
C CYS A 230 -1.31 -9.76 29.44
N HIS A 231 -1.92 -9.07 30.40
CA HIS A 231 -1.92 -7.61 30.40
C HIS A 231 -0.53 -7.06 30.66
N PHE A 232 -0.16 -6.00 29.95
CA PHE A 232 0.95 -5.10 30.28
C PHE A 232 0.46 -3.65 30.21
N ASP A 233 0.75 -2.86 31.24
CA ASP A 233 0.46 -1.42 31.24
C ASP A 233 1.33 -0.71 30.18
N ILE A 234 0.69 0.18 29.40
CA ILE A 234 1.40 1.03 28.43
C ILE A 234 2.52 1.82 29.09
N GLY A 235 3.61 2.02 28.34
CA GLY A 235 4.77 2.76 28.79
C GLY A 235 5.71 1.91 29.63
N ASN A 236 5.57 1.88 30.95
CA ASN A 236 6.59 1.31 31.83
C ASN A 236 6.73 -0.22 31.70
N SER A 237 5.62 -0.97 31.74
CA SER A 237 5.66 -2.43 31.73
C SER A 237 6.10 -2.95 30.36
N GLU A 238 5.53 -2.43 29.28
CA GLU A 238 5.97 -2.75 27.91
C GLU A 238 7.44 -2.37 27.67
N SER A 239 7.88 -1.17 28.08
CA SER A 239 9.29 -0.76 27.91
C SER A 239 10.26 -1.67 28.65
N LYS A 240 9.90 -2.09 29.87
CA LYS A 240 10.73 -3.01 30.66
C LYS A 240 10.81 -4.37 29.96
N MET A 241 9.71 -4.87 29.41
CA MET A 241 9.73 -6.15 28.71
C MET A 241 10.57 -6.09 27.42
N LEU A 242 10.47 -5.02 26.63
CA LEU A 242 11.27 -4.84 25.41
C LEU A 242 12.78 -4.75 25.70
N THR A 243 13.17 -4.03 26.76
CA THR A 243 14.57 -3.94 27.18
C THR A 243 15.13 -5.27 27.67
N GLU A 244 14.34 -6.06 28.40
CA GLU A 244 14.71 -7.42 28.80
C GLU A 244 14.78 -8.38 27.61
N MET A 245 13.87 -8.27 26.63
CA MET A 245 13.95 -9.04 25.38
C MET A 245 15.24 -8.74 24.62
N GLN A 246 15.60 -7.47 24.43
CA GLN A 246 16.86 -7.12 23.78
C GLN A 246 18.06 -7.73 24.51
N ARG A 247 18.10 -7.68 25.85
CA ARG A 247 19.15 -8.33 26.64
C ARG A 247 19.20 -9.84 26.36
N ALA A 248 18.06 -10.52 26.48
CA ALA A 248 17.99 -11.98 26.39
C ALA A 248 18.35 -12.51 24.99
N MET A 249 17.90 -11.82 23.93
CA MET A 249 18.25 -12.13 22.54
C MET A 249 19.75 -11.91 22.29
N SER A 250 20.31 -10.79 22.76
CA SER A 250 21.74 -10.48 22.58
C SER A 250 22.65 -11.50 23.27
N GLN A 251 22.28 -11.95 24.48
CA GLN A 251 23.03 -12.97 25.22
C GLN A 251 23.11 -14.33 24.50
N ARG A 252 22.18 -14.58 23.58
CA ARG A 252 22.10 -15.82 22.78
C ARG A 252 22.59 -15.64 21.34
N ASN A 253 23.18 -14.48 21.03
CA ASN A 253 23.63 -14.10 19.68
C ASN A 253 22.50 -14.06 18.64
N LEU A 254 21.26 -13.74 19.06
CA LEU A 254 20.11 -13.57 18.17
C LEU A 254 19.90 -12.10 17.79
N ASN A 255 20.99 -11.36 17.55
CA ASN A 255 20.92 -9.92 17.25
C ASN A 255 20.27 -9.62 15.89
N ASP A 256 20.23 -10.60 15.00
CA ASP A 256 19.63 -10.48 13.66
C ASP A 256 18.10 -10.73 13.67
N THR A 257 17.55 -11.26 14.77
CA THR A 257 16.09 -11.38 14.94
C THR A 257 15.52 -10.04 15.39
N MET A 258 14.56 -9.52 14.64
CA MET A 258 13.91 -8.25 14.97
C MET A 258 13.06 -8.38 16.24
N ILE A 259 13.10 -7.37 17.09
CA ILE A 259 12.10 -7.20 18.16
C ILE A 259 11.03 -6.26 17.63
N VAL A 260 9.78 -6.72 17.64
CA VAL A 260 8.61 -5.96 17.18
C VAL A 260 7.67 -5.66 18.36
N ALA A 261 6.78 -4.68 18.20
CA ALA A 261 5.87 -4.21 19.26
C ALA A 261 4.67 -3.43 18.70
N SER A 262 3.54 -3.25 19.39
CA SER A 262 3.18 -3.89 20.68
C SER A 262 2.04 -4.91 20.49
N ASP A 263 1.58 -5.12 19.25
CA ASP A 263 0.50 -6.05 18.93
C ASP A 263 -0.82 -5.70 19.63
N GLU A 264 -1.13 -4.40 19.74
CA GLU A 264 -2.31 -3.93 20.44
C GLU A 264 -3.61 -4.29 19.69
N THR A 265 -4.66 -4.59 20.46
CA THR A 265 -5.96 -5.05 19.92
C THR A 265 -6.61 -4.05 18.96
N SER A 266 -6.28 -2.76 19.08
CA SER A 266 -6.88 -1.69 18.29
C SER A 266 -5.85 -0.67 17.83
N ILE A 267 -6.09 -0.11 16.65
CA ILE A 267 -5.21 0.89 16.00
C ILE A 267 -4.96 2.09 16.93
N ASP A 268 -6.01 2.58 17.58
CA ASP A 268 -5.94 3.78 18.41
C ASP A 268 -5.11 3.49 19.68
N THR A 269 -5.25 2.31 20.28
CA THR A 269 -4.41 1.86 21.40
C THR A 269 -2.97 1.68 20.99
N GLN A 270 -2.69 1.12 19.80
CA GLN A 270 -1.32 0.95 19.30
C GLN A 270 -0.57 2.29 19.21
N ILE A 271 -1.25 3.36 18.79
CA ILE A 271 -0.69 4.71 18.75
C ILE A 271 -0.32 5.18 20.15
N ASP A 272 -1.22 5.00 21.12
CA ASP A 272 -1.01 5.43 22.50
C ASP A 272 0.11 4.63 23.19
N ALA A 273 0.13 3.31 23.01
CA ALA A 273 1.15 2.41 23.54
C ALA A 273 2.54 2.78 23.03
N PHE A 274 2.71 2.91 21.70
CA PHE A 274 4.01 3.24 21.10
C PHE A 274 4.52 4.62 21.55
N LYS A 275 3.64 5.61 21.69
CA LYS A 275 3.99 6.94 22.21
C LYS A 275 4.37 6.91 23.69
N ALA A 276 3.77 6.02 24.48
CA ALA A 276 4.05 5.89 25.90
C ALA A 276 5.38 5.17 26.19
N LEU A 277 5.93 4.41 25.24
CA LEU A 277 7.23 3.74 25.39
C LEU A 277 8.35 4.73 25.80
N SER A 278 9.34 4.22 26.53
CA SER A 278 10.59 4.94 26.75
C SER A 278 11.36 5.11 25.43
N ASN A 279 12.31 6.06 25.38
CA ASN A 279 13.16 6.24 24.19
C ASN A 279 13.95 4.97 23.84
N ASP A 280 14.51 4.30 24.85
CA ASP A 280 15.28 3.06 24.64
C ASP A 280 14.39 1.96 24.07
N ALA A 281 13.18 1.78 24.63
CA ALA A 281 12.22 0.80 24.11
C ALA A 281 11.79 1.11 22.67
N ARG A 282 11.47 2.37 22.34
CA ARG A 282 11.15 2.74 20.94
C ARG A 282 12.29 2.48 19.96
N ASN A 283 13.54 2.63 20.41
CA ASN A 283 14.71 2.35 19.58
C ASN A 283 14.90 0.85 19.35
N ILE A 284 14.54 0.01 20.32
CA ILE A 284 14.58 -1.46 20.21
C ILE A 284 13.54 -1.97 19.21
N VAL A 285 12.34 -1.40 19.20
CA VAL A 285 11.26 -1.81 18.28
C VAL A 285 11.69 -1.54 16.84
N GLN A 286 11.81 -2.58 16.01
CA GLN A 286 12.26 -2.46 14.62
C GLN A 286 11.09 -2.34 13.64
N ARG A 287 9.93 -2.87 14.00
CA ARG A 287 8.68 -2.78 13.25
C ARG A 287 7.50 -2.63 14.22
N ILE A 288 6.49 -1.87 13.81
CA ILE A 288 5.23 -1.76 14.53
C ILE A 288 4.28 -2.84 14.04
N ASP A 289 3.78 -3.65 14.94
CA ASP A 289 2.76 -4.67 14.69
C ASP A 289 1.47 -4.24 15.42
N THR A 290 0.33 -4.30 14.72
CA THR A 290 -0.97 -3.84 15.22
C THR A 290 -2.11 -4.77 14.78
N HIS A 291 -3.11 -4.90 15.65
CA HIS A 291 -4.38 -5.51 15.27
C HIS A 291 -5.37 -4.43 14.82
N THR A 292 -6.37 -4.84 14.04
CA THR A 292 -7.41 -3.92 13.53
C THR A 292 -8.82 -4.29 13.98
N TYR A 293 -8.97 -5.05 15.07
CA TYR A 293 -10.29 -5.38 15.63
C TYR A 293 -11.11 -4.14 15.98
N GLY A 294 -10.42 -3.06 16.38
CA GLY A 294 -11.01 -1.74 16.61
C GLY A 294 -10.11 -0.59 16.19
N GLY A 295 -10.57 0.62 16.50
CA GLY A 295 -9.89 1.85 16.13
C GLY A 295 -10.27 2.35 14.73
N SER A 296 -9.97 3.62 14.48
CA SER A 296 -10.31 4.32 13.23
C SER A 296 -9.13 5.07 12.62
N LYS A 297 -8.04 5.21 13.37
CA LYS A 297 -6.93 6.12 13.07
C LYS A 297 -5.84 5.51 12.19
N ARG A 298 -6.22 4.77 11.14
CA ARG A 298 -5.26 4.08 10.24
C ARG A 298 -4.20 5.03 9.68
N SER A 299 -4.63 6.18 9.17
CA SER A 299 -3.71 7.19 8.64
C SER A 299 -2.79 7.80 9.70
N GLU A 300 -3.26 7.98 10.93
CA GLU A 300 -2.41 8.48 12.03
C GLU A 300 -1.36 7.44 12.43
N LEU A 301 -1.71 6.15 12.47
CA LEU A 301 -0.76 5.07 12.78
C LEU A 301 0.28 4.92 11.67
N LYS A 302 -0.14 4.96 10.40
CA LYS A 302 0.78 5.03 9.24
C LYS A 302 1.79 6.17 9.40
N ASN A 303 1.30 7.38 9.68
CA ASN A 303 2.16 8.56 9.83
C ASN A 303 3.10 8.43 11.04
N LEU A 304 2.64 7.84 12.14
CA LEU A 304 3.49 7.55 13.30
C LEU A 304 4.64 6.59 12.93
N ALA A 305 4.35 5.52 12.17
CA ALA A 305 5.37 4.58 11.71
C ALA A 305 6.41 5.27 10.82
N LEU A 306 5.97 6.05 9.82
CA LEU A 306 6.83 6.82 8.93
C LEU A 306 7.71 7.82 9.69
N GLN A 307 7.14 8.61 10.60
CA GLN A 307 7.87 9.59 11.41
C GLN A 307 8.88 8.93 12.36
N SER A 308 8.61 7.69 12.77
CA SER A 308 9.49 6.91 13.63
C SER A 308 10.53 6.09 12.86
N GLY A 309 10.50 6.15 11.52
CA GLY A 309 11.36 5.34 10.65
C GLY A 309 11.14 3.84 10.83
N LYS A 310 9.91 3.42 11.14
CA LYS A 310 9.55 2.01 11.38
C LYS A 310 8.68 1.48 10.25
N ASN A 311 8.85 0.19 9.96
CA ASN A 311 7.92 -0.56 9.13
C ASN A 311 6.60 -0.81 9.91
N LEU A 312 5.53 -1.23 9.22
CA LEU A 312 4.21 -1.43 9.83
C LEU A 312 3.50 -2.67 9.25
N TRP A 313 3.14 -3.61 10.12
CA TRP A 313 2.31 -4.77 9.78
C TRP A 313 0.91 -4.65 10.37
N MET A 314 -0.08 -5.09 9.59
CA MET A 314 -1.34 -5.55 10.15
C MET A 314 -1.13 -7.01 10.57
N SER A 315 -0.86 -7.24 11.85
CA SER A 315 -0.34 -8.50 12.39
C SER A 315 -1.43 -9.47 12.86
N GLU A 316 -2.66 -8.98 13.04
CA GLU A 316 -3.80 -9.84 13.33
C GLU A 316 -5.15 -9.13 13.10
N VAL A 317 -6.02 -9.77 12.32
CA VAL A 317 -7.46 -9.53 12.38
C VAL A 317 -8.22 -10.72 11.80
N ASP A 318 -9.41 -10.95 12.33
CA ASP A 318 -10.48 -11.70 11.69
C ASP A 318 -11.81 -11.27 12.34
N GLY A 319 -12.94 -11.89 11.98
CA GLY A 319 -14.22 -11.56 12.58
C GLY A 319 -15.38 -12.36 12.03
N ASN A 320 -16.54 -12.14 12.64
CA ASN A 320 -17.81 -12.76 12.29
C ASN A 320 -18.78 -11.79 11.58
N GLY A 321 -18.24 -10.81 10.87
CA GLY A 321 -19.04 -9.87 10.09
C GLY A 321 -19.55 -10.47 8.78
N THR A 322 -20.53 -9.80 8.17
CA THR A 322 -20.97 -10.07 6.81
C THR A 322 -21.06 -8.77 6.01
N SER A 323 -20.99 -8.87 4.69
CA SER A 323 -21.20 -7.75 3.76
C SER A 323 -22.07 -8.19 2.59
N GLY A 324 -22.80 -7.23 2.02
CA GLY A 324 -23.75 -7.45 0.94
C GLY A 324 -25.12 -7.96 1.37
N THR A 325 -26.14 -7.52 0.63
CA THR A 325 -27.54 -7.88 0.91
C THR A 325 -27.84 -9.27 0.38
N ASN A 326 -28.33 -10.17 1.25
CA ASN A 326 -28.64 -11.57 0.91
C ASN A 326 -27.46 -12.32 0.27
N ALA A 327 -26.24 -12.04 0.75
CA ALA A 327 -25.01 -12.58 0.17
C ALA A 327 -24.80 -14.09 0.41
N GLY A 328 -25.59 -14.72 1.27
CA GLY A 328 -25.42 -16.13 1.64
C GLY A 328 -23.98 -16.39 2.12
N GLU A 329 -23.37 -17.45 1.59
CA GLU A 329 -21.99 -17.84 1.96
C GLU A 329 -20.92 -16.83 1.51
N MET A 330 -21.21 -15.94 0.56
CA MET A 330 -20.31 -14.83 0.24
C MET A 330 -20.30 -13.74 1.31
N GLY A 331 -21.28 -13.70 2.23
CA GLY A 331 -21.39 -12.62 3.21
C GLY A 331 -20.11 -12.42 4.03
N ALA A 332 -19.60 -13.51 4.62
CA ALA A 332 -18.38 -13.48 5.42
C ALA A 332 -17.12 -13.23 4.55
N ALA A 333 -17.12 -13.73 3.32
CA ALA A 333 -16.05 -13.58 2.34
C ALA A 333 -15.89 -12.12 1.88
N LEU A 334 -17.00 -11.45 1.56
CA LEU A 334 -17.06 -10.04 1.19
C LEU A 334 -16.66 -9.14 2.37
N TRP A 335 -17.07 -9.50 3.59
CA TRP A 335 -16.64 -8.77 4.78
C TRP A 335 -15.13 -8.83 4.97
N LEU A 336 -14.53 -10.03 4.85
CA LEU A 336 -13.08 -10.19 4.96
C LEU A 336 -12.34 -9.41 3.86
N SER A 337 -12.85 -9.45 2.63
CA SER A 337 -12.29 -8.71 1.50
C SER A 337 -12.36 -7.18 1.70
N ASN A 338 -13.47 -6.66 2.22
CA ASN A 338 -13.60 -5.26 2.61
C ASN A 338 -12.61 -4.90 3.73
N ARG A 339 -12.45 -5.77 4.74
CA ARG A 339 -11.49 -5.58 5.84
C ARG A 339 -10.05 -5.51 5.35
N MET A 340 -9.62 -6.46 4.52
CA MET A 340 -8.28 -6.47 3.90
C MET A 340 -8.02 -5.17 3.14
N ARG A 341 -8.98 -4.75 2.30
CA ARG A 341 -8.89 -3.47 1.57
C ARG A 341 -8.72 -2.28 2.50
N ASP A 342 -9.56 -2.17 3.53
CA ASP A 342 -9.56 -1.01 4.44
C ASP A 342 -8.24 -0.91 5.21
N ASP A 343 -7.70 -2.04 5.63
CA ASP A 343 -6.43 -2.10 6.34
C ASP A 343 -5.25 -1.81 5.40
N LEU A 344 -5.18 -2.45 4.24
CA LEU A 344 -4.10 -2.24 3.26
C LEU A 344 -4.09 -0.80 2.75
N ASN A 345 -5.21 -0.25 2.27
CA ASN A 345 -5.24 1.12 1.75
C ASN A 345 -5.18 2.19 2.84
N GLY A 346 -5.60 1.87 4.08
CA GLY A 346 -5.64 2.84 5.17
C GLY A 346 -4.34 2.91 5.98
N LEU A 347 -3.78 1.75 6.33
CA LEU A 347 -2.49 1.65 7.03
C LEU A 347 -1.33 1.75 6.06
N GLU A 348 -1.56 1.41 4.79
CA GLU A 348 -0.51 1.20 3.79
C GLU A 348 0.51 0.15 4.27
N CYS A 349 0.09 -0.83 5.08
CA CYS A 349 0.97 -1.80 5.73
C CYS A 349 1.71 -2.72 4.73
N SER A 350 2.93 -3.14 5.08
CA SER A 350 3.76 -3.99 4.22
C SER A 350 3.42 -5.47 4.31
N ALA A 351 2.67 -5.91 5.32
CA ALA A 351 2.12 -7.26 5.40
C ALA A 351 0.72 -7.27 6.03
N TRP A 352 -0.04 -8.32 5.73
CA TRP A 352 -1.38 -8.54 6.28
C TRP A 352 -1.54 -9.99 6.74
N ILE A 353 -1.76 -10.16 8.04
CA ILE A 353 -1.79 -11.47 8.71
C ILE A 353 -3.17 -11.73 9.31
N LEU A 354 -3.81 -12.80 8.84
CA LEU A 354 -5.05 -13.30 9.42
C LEU A 354 -4.81 -13.82 10.85
N TRP A 355 -5.81 -13.74 11.72
CA TRP A 355 -5.77 -14.43 13.01
C TRP A 355 -5.59 -15.96 12.86
N GLN A 356 -6.65 -16.73 12.65
CA GLN A 356 -6.56 -18.19 12.51
C GLN A 356 -7.06 -18.63 11.14
N ALA A 357 -6.30 -19.47 10.44
CA ALA A 357 -6.77 -20.10 9.21
C ALA A 357 -7.93 -21.07 9.48
N ILE A 358 -7.94 -21.73 10.63
CA ILE A 358 -9.01 -22.62 11.10
C ILE A 358 -9.41 -22.18 12.51
N ASP A 359 -10.68 -21.86 12.76
CA ASP A 359 -11.17 -21.52 14.13
C ASP A 359 -12.08 -22.63 14.71
N LYS A 360 -12.48 -23.59 13.87
CA LYS A 360 -13.51 -24.57 14.17
C LYS A 360 -13.08 -25.96 13.71
N HIS A 361 -13.46 -26.94 14.53
CA HIS A 361 -13.05 -28.33 14.37
C HIS A 361 -14.27 -29.24 14.45
N ILE A 362 -14.20 -30.40 13.82
CA ILE A 362 -15.18 -31.48 13.92
C ILE A 362 -14.43 -32.72 14.40
N SER A 363 -14.80 -33.22 15.57
CA SER A 363 -14.43 -34.56 16.03
C SER A 363 -15.46 -35.13 16.98
N ALA A 364 -15.89 -36.36 16.73
CA ALA A 364 -16.79 -37.10 17.62
C ALA A 364 -16.18 -37.31 19.01
N ASN A 365 -14.86 -37.44 19.10
CA ASN A 365 -14.13 -37.64 20.35
C ASN A 365 -13.68 -36.34 21.01
N GLY A 366 -13.71 -35.23 20.27
CA GLY A 366 -13.14 -33.96 20.72
C GLY A 366 -11.62 -34.03 20.91
N TYR A 367 -11.09 -33.27 21.87
CA TYR A 367 -9.66 -33.25 22.21
C TYR A 367 -9.46 -33.00 23.70
N ASN A 368 -8.58 -33.77 24.35
CA ASN A 368 -8.29 -33.67 25.78
C ASN A 368 -9.55 -33.61 26.68
N GLY A 369 -10.56 -34.42 26.36
CA GLY A 369 -11.82 -34.47 27.10
C GLY A 369 -12.77 -33.28 26.86
N LYS A 370 -12.39 -32.31 26.01
CA LYS A 370 -13.22 -31.19 25.58
C LYS A 370 -13.87 -31.49 24.23
N LYS A 371 -15.04 -30.90 23.97
CA LYS A 371 -15.80 -31.12 22.73
C LYS A 371 -15.51 -30.04 21.71
N ASP A 372 -15.35 -30.45 20.46
CA ASP A 372 -15.30 -29.54 19.33
C ASP A 372 -16.69 -28.94 19.05
N SER A 373 -16.73 -27.70 18.57
CA SER A 373 -17.99 -27.00 18.26
C SER A 373 -18.68 -27.48 16.98
N GLY A 374 -17.99 -28.26 16.15
CA GLY A 374 -18.51 -28.79 14.90
C GLY A 374 -18.45 -27.78 13.74
N MET A 375 -19.24 -28.07 12.70
CA MET A 375 -19.36 -27.24 11.50
C MET A 375 -19.99 -25.89 11.83
N ILE A 376 -19.52 -24.85 11.14
CA ILE A 376 -20.08 -23.49 11.21
C ILE A 376 -21.38 -23.34 10.41
N ASP A 377 -22.17 -22.32 10.76
CA ASP A 377 -23.23 -21.82 9.88
C ASP A 377 -22.61 -20.87 8.83
N THR A 378 -22.39 -21.39 7.64
CA THR A 378 -21.77 -20.68 6.50
C THR A 378 -22.64 -19.55 5.96
N SER A 379 -23.93 -19.47 6.35
CA SER A 379 -24.83 -18.39 5.93
C SER A 379 -24.70 -17.12 6.79
N THR A 380 -23.94 -17.19 7.88
CA THR A 380 -23.66 -16.08 8.79
C THR A 380 -22.18 -15.70 8.74
N GLY A 381 -21.77 -14.69 9.50
CA GLY A 381 -20.36 -14.37 9.64
C GLY A 381 -19.69 -15.29 10.66
N PHE A 382 -18.44 -15.68 10.39
CA PHE A 382 -17.68 -16.62 11.21
C PHE A 382 -16.17 -16.38 11.09
N TRP A 383 -15.45 -16.87 12.10
CA TRP A 383 -13.99 -16.85 12.17
C TRP A 383 -13.38 -18.03 11.42
N GLY A 384 -12.15 -17.86 10.92
CA GLY A 384 -11.44 -18.84 10.13
C GLY A 384 -11.72 -18.77 8.63
N LEU A 385 -10.82 -19.36 7.85
CA LEU A 385 -10.98 -19.62 6.41
C LEU A 385 -11.54 -21.02 6.15
N ALA A 386 -11.33 -21.94 7.08
CA ALA A 386 -11.69 -23.34 6.95
C ALA A 386 -12.12 -23.98 8.29
N VAL A 387 -12.71 -25.17 8.19
CA VAL A 387 -13.04 -26.06 9.32
C VAL A 387 -12.27 -27.36 9.16
N CYS A 388 -11.59 -27.83 10.21
CA CYS A 388 -10.91 -29.12 10.14
C CYS A 388 -11.82 -30.25 10.66
N ASP A 389 -12.08 -31.24 9.80
CA ASP A 389 -12.76 -32.49 10.14
C ASP A 389 -11.72 -33.56 10.49
N HIS A 390 -11.50 -33.77 11.78
CA HIS A 390 -10.51 -34.72 12.30
C HIS A 390 -10.95 -36.17 12.08
N ASP A 391 -12.25 -36.45 12.10
CA ASP A 391 -12.78 -37.80 11.94
C ASP A 391 -12.57 -38.31 10.51
N LYS A 392 -12.59 -37.39 9.53
CA LYS A 392 -12.30 -37.68 8.11
C LYS A 392 -10.89 -37.30 7.67
N LYS A 393 -10.10 -36.67 8.55
CA LYS A 393 -8.81 -36.04 8.23
C LYS A 393 -8.89 -35.10 7.02
N ASP A 394 -9.88 -34.22 7.04
CA ASP A 394 -10.15 -33.31 5.95
C ASP A 394 -10.25 -31.85 6.40
N VAL A 395 -10.07 -30.93 5.46
CA VAL A 395 -10.16 -29.49 5.69
C VAL A 395 -11.22 -28.92 4.77
N ILE A 396 -12.33 -28.48 5.36
CA ILE A 396 -13.49 -27.93 4.66
C ILE A 396 -13.25 -26.44 4.44
N LEU A 397 -12.98 -26.06 3.19
CA LEU A 397 -12.70 -24.69 2.79
C LEU A 397 -14.00 -23.88 2.64
N THR A 398 -14.01 -22.64 3.15
CA THR A 398 -15.17 -21.74 3.05
C THR A 398 -14.97 -20.69 1.97
N GLN A 399 -15.99 -19.88 1.67
CA GLN A 399 -15.80 -18.74 0.77
C GLN A 399 -14.80 -17.70 1.28
N LYS A 400 -14.49 -17.63 2.59
CA LYS A 400 -13.40 -16.78 3.10
C LYS A 400 -12.03 -17.25 2.60
N TYR A 401 -11.81 -18.55 2.48
CA TYR A 401 -10.57 -19.11 1.89
C TYR A 401 -10.38 -18.60 0.46
N TYR A 402 -11.42 -18.71 -0.36
CA TYR A 402 -11.36 -18.23 -1.73
C TYR A 402 -11.28 -16.69 -1.83
N ALA A 403 -11.95 -15.95 -0.94
CA ALA A 403 -11.77 -14.50 -0.86
C ALA A 403 -10.33 -14.11 -0.51
N PHE A 404 -9.70 -14.75 0.48
CA PHE A 404 -8.31 -14.49 0.85
C PHE A 404 -7.35 -14.82 -0.30
N GLY A 405 -7.62 -15.91 -1.04
CA GLY A 405 -6.81 -16.30 -2.20
C GLY A 405 -6.89 -15.35 -3.39
N GLN A 406 -7.95 -14.55 -3.53
CA GLN A 406 -8.01 -13.50 -4.56
C GLN A 406 -6.93 -12.42 -4.37
N TYR A 407 -6.38 -12.30 -3.17
CA TYR A 407 -5.28 -11.42 -2.84
C TYR A 407 -3.97 -12.22 -2.80
N SER A 408 -3.89 -13.17 -1.87
CA SER A 408 -2.64 -13.86 -1.54
C SER A 408 -2.01 -14.62 -2.69
N ARG A 409 -2.80 -15.24 -3.57
CA ARG A 409 -2.24 -15.98 -4.71
C ARG A 409 -1.62 -15.09 -5.78
N TYR A 410 -2.06 -13.83 -5.88
CA TYR A 410 -1.79 -12.97 -7.03
C TYR A 410 -0.93 -11.76 -6.68
N ILE A 411 -1.04 -11.22 -5.47
CA ILE A 411 -0.15 -10.18 -4.93
C ILE A 411 0.92 -10.86 -4.10
N ARG A 412 2.18 -10.85 -4.56
CA ARG A 412 3.26 -11.65 -3.96
C ARG A 412 4.29 -10.78 -3.25
N PRO A 413 5.08 -11.36 -2.31
CA PRO A 413 6.20 -10.65 -1.72
C PRO A 413 7.13 -10.03 -2.78
N GLY A 414 7.55 -8.79 -2.56
CA GLY A 414 8.36 -8.01 -3.49
C GLY A 414 7.55 -7.16 -4.49
N TYR A 415 6.23 -7.33 -4.59
CA TYR A 415 5.40 -6.44 -5.39
C TYR A 415 5.35 -5.04 -4.76
N THR A 416 5.20 -4.02 -5.59
CA THR A 416 4.96 -2.64 -5.17
C THR A 416 3.46 -2.41 -5.04
N MET A 417 2.97 -2.23 -3.81
CA MET A 417 1.59 -1.88 -3.53
C MET A 417 1.28 -0.47 -4.03
N LEU A 418 0.17 -0.33 -4.74
CA LEU A 418 -0.27 0.93 -5.34
C LEU A 418 -1.49 1.47 -4.60
N LYS A 419 -1.51 2.77 -4.39
CA LYS A 419 -2.70 3.48 -3.93
C LYS A 419 -3.78 3.36 -4.99
N THR A 420 -5.01 3.24 -4.53
CA THR A 420 -6.17 3.06 -5.41
C THR A 420 -7.44 3.64 -4.77
N SER A 421 -8.55 3.56 -5.49
CA SER A 421 -9.85 4.07 -5.10
C SER A 421 -10.94 2.99 -5.19
N ASP A 422 -12.19 3.38 -4.90
CA ASP A 422 -13.35 2.47 -4.82
C ASP A 422 -13.09 1.25 -3.90
N LYS A 423 -13.63 0.07 -4.24
CA LYS A 423 -13.47 -1.16 -3.46
C LYS A 423 -12.36 -2.03 -4.05
N THR A 424 -11.16 -1.48 -4.19
CA THR A 424 -10.05 -2.17 -4.85
C THR A 424 -8.74 -2.16 -4.06
N VAL A 425 -7.84 -3.09 -4.39
CA VAL A 425 -6.42 -3.15 -3.96
C VAL A 425 -5.60 -3.46 -5.20
N ALA A 426 -4.45 -2.79 -5.39
CA ALA A 426 -3.60 -3.01 -6.55
C ALA A 426 -2.12 -3.15 -6.17
N ALA A 427 -1.39 -3.95 -6.95
CA ALA A 427 0.05 -4.13 -6.78
C ALA A 427 0.72 -4.40 -8.13
N TYR A 428 1.91 -3.85 -8.31
CA TYR A 428 2.74 -4.02 -9.50
C TYR A 428 3.96 -4.89 -9.18
N ASP A 429 4.22 -5.91 -9.99
CA ASP A 429 5.45 -6.68 -9.98
C ASP A 429 6.49 -6.02 -10.90
N PRO A 430 7.53 -5.37 -10.35
CA PRO A 430 8.58 -4.77 -11.15
C PRO A 430 9.49 -5.80 -11.84
N LYS A 431 9.51 -7.07 -11.40
CA LYS A 431 10.37 -8.11 -11.98
C LYS A 431 9.78 -8.70 -13.25
N GLU A 432 8.49 -9.06 -13.19
CA GLU A 432 7.80 -9.69 -14.32
C GLU A 432 7.01 -8.68 -15.18
N GLY A 433 6.86 -7.44 -14.72
CA GLY A 433 6.03 -6.45 -15.40
C GLY A 433 4.55 -6.84 -15.36
N LYS A 434 4.05 -7.20 -14.17
CA LYS A 434 2.69 -7.67 -13.95
C LYS A 434 1.92 -6.69 -13.07
N LEU A 435 0.72 -6.28 -13.47
CA LEU A 435 -0.18 -5.51 -12.61
C LEU A 435 -1.33 -6.40 -12.15
N VAL A 436 -1.58 -6.41 -10.84
CA VAL A 436 -2.67 -7.15 -10.23
C VAL A 436 -3.62 -6.16 -9.56
N ILE A 437 -4.91 -6.28 -9.84
CA ILE A 437 -5.97 -5.44 -9.27
C ILE A 437 -7.07 -6.34 -8.73
N VAL A 438 -7.34 -6.28 -7.43
CA VAL A 438 -8.42 -7.03 -6.78
C VAL A 438 -9.59 -6.08 -6.51
N ALA A 439 -10.78 -6.39 -7.01
CA ALA A 439 -11.98 -5.58 -6.87
C ALA A 439 -13.11 -6.36 -6.15
N THR A 440 -13.69 -5.73 -5.13
CA THR A 440 -14.77 -6.29 -4.31
C THR A 440 -16.10 -5.65 -4.70
N ASN A 441 -17.07 -6.47 -5.10
CA ASN A 441 -18.44 -6.03 -5.31
C ASN A 441 -19.39 -6.73 -4.33
N ASP A 442 -19.74 -6.04 -3.26
CA ASP A 442 -20.72 -6.48 -2.27
C ASP A 442 -22.14 -5.97 -2.57
N GLY A 443 -22.37 -5.40 -3.76
CA GLY A 443 -23.66 -4.90 -4.21
C GLY A 443 -24.22 -5.65 -5.41
N GLY A 444 -25.09 -4.96 -6.16
CA GLY A 444 -25.55 -5.40 -7.48
C GLY A 444 -24.46 -5.26 -8.54
N GLN A 445 -24.79 -5.58 -9.80
CA GLN A 445 -23.86 -5.40 -10.91
C GLN A 445 -23.44 -3.93 -11.04
N ARG A 446 -22.15 -3.68 -11.27
CA ARG A 446 -21.62 -2.34 -11.49
C ARG A 446 -20.45 -2.36 -12.48
N ASP A 447 -20.29 -1.28 -13.22
CA ASP A 447 -19.21 -1.12 -14.20
C ASP A 447 -18.10 -0.25 -13.61
N LEU A 448 -16.85 -0.69 -13.81
CA LEU A 448 -15.64 0.04 -13.49
C LEU A 448 -14.83 0.31 -14.76
N THR A 449 -14.18 1.46 -14.82
CA THR A 449 -13.13 1.75 -15.81
C THR A 449 -11.81 1.89 -15.07
N PHE A 450 -10.84 1.06 -15.42
CA PHE A 450 -9.48 1.15 -14.90
C PHE A 450 -8.65 2.03 -15.83
N ASP A 451 -8.25 3.19 -15.32
CA ASP A 451 -7.38 4.14 -15.99
C ASP A 451 -5.94 3.87 -15.57
N LEU A 452 -5.14 3.40 -16.52
CA LEU A 452 -3.75 3.00 -16.34
C LEU A 452 -2.83 3.89 -17.19
N SER A 453 -3.30 5.10 -17.55
CA SER A 453 -2.61 6.00 -18.48
C SER A 453 -1.23 6.43 -18.05
N GLU A 454 -0.95 6.40 -16.74
CA GLU A 454 0.37 6.73 -16.20
C GLU A 454 1.41 5.61 -16.36
N PHE A 455 1.00 4.39 -16.69
CA PHE A 455 1.95 3.33 -17.05
C PHE A 455 2.49 3.55 -18.46
N GLY A 456 3.76 3.20 -18.68
CA GLY A 456 4.39 3.31 -20.01
C GLY A 456 3.90 2.26 -21.00
N ALA A 457 3.39 1.12 -20.51
CA ALA A 457 2.71 0.08 -21.27
C ALA A 457 1.85 -0.77 -20.33
N ILE A 458 0.74 -1.35 -20.82
CA ILE A 458 -0.23 -2.09 -19.99
C ILE A 458 -0.64 -3.48 -20.55
N GLY A 459 -0.03 -3.92 -21.66
CA GLY A 459 -0.41 -5.17 -22.34
C GLY A 459 -1.73 -5.08 -23.11
N ASP A 460 -2.08 -6.14 -23.84
CA ASP A 460 -3.25 -6.18 -24.75
C ASP A 460 -4.55 -6.67 -24.07
N SER A 461 -4.45 -7.27 -22.87
CA SER A 461 -5.61 -7.79 -22.15
C SER A 461 -5.36 -7.96 -20.65
N ALA A 462 -6.43 -7.90 -19.87
CA ALA A 462 -6.48 -8.30 -18.47
C ALA A 462 -7.14 -9.68 -18.32
N GLN A 463 -6.43 -10.64 -17.73
CA GLN A 463 -7.02 -11.91 -17.28
C GLN A 463 -7.93 -11.65 -16.09
N VAL A 464 -9.07 -12.33 -16.05
CA VAL A 464 -10.09 -12.14 -15.02
C VAL A 464 -10.28 -13.42 -14.21
N ILE A 465 -10.00 -13.34 -12.91
CA ILE A 465 -10.19 -14.43 -11.95
C ILE A 465 -11.29 -14.05 -10.97
N ARG A 466 -12.31 -14.89 -10.79
CA ARG A 466 -13.48 -14.57 -9.95
C ARG A 466 -13.76 -15.57 -8.84
N THR A 467 -14.19 -15.04 -7.70
CA THR A 467 -14.79 -15.79 -6.60
C THR A 467 -16.19 -15.25 -6.31
N SER A 468 -17.20 -16.13 -6.34
CA SER A 468 -18.62 -15.78 -6.14
C SER A 468 -19.46 -17.01 -5.78
N GLY A 469 -20.73 -16.82 -5.40
CA GLY A 469 -21.68 -17.93 -5.21
C GLY A 469 -21.48 -18.75 -3.93
N SER A 470 -21.72 -20.05 -3.96
CA SER A 470 -21.65 -20.93 -2.78
C SER A 470 -20.39 -21.80 -2.75
N MET A 471 -20.10 -22.42 -1.62
CA MET A 471 -19.07 -23.44 -1.44
C MET A 471 -19.28 -24.66 -2.35
N SER A 472 -20.52 -24.98 -2.72
CA SER A 472 -20.84 -26.19 -3.48
C SER A 472 -20.83 -26.01 -5.01
N ASN A 473 -21.14 -24.81 -5.50
CA ASN A 473 -21.36 -24.55 -6.92
C ASN A 473 -20.94 -23.13 -7.37
N GLY A 474 -20.24 -22.41 -6.50
CA GLY A 474 -19.74 -21.08 -6.77
C GLY A 474 -18.52 -21.07 -7.68
N GLU A 475 -18.06 -19.85 -7.96
CA GLU A 475 -16.78 -19.61 -8.61
C GLU A 475 -15.71 -19.56 -7.52
N HIS A 476 -14.64 -20.35 -7.67
CA HIS A 476 -13.54 -20.48 -6.71
C HIS A 476 -12.24 -20.21 -7.46
N TRP A 477 -11.74 -18.97 -7.40
CA TRP A 477 -10.62 -18.49 -8.25
C TRP A 477 -10.78 -18.87 -9.73
N LYS A 478 -12.00 -18.78 -10.23
CA LYS A 478 -12.33 -19.25 -11.57
C LYS A 478 -11.79 -18.25 -12.59
N ASP A 479 -11.02 -18.74 -13.55
CA ASP A 479 -10.73 -17.98 -14.77
C ASP A 479 -12.02 -17.81 -15.58
N VAL A 480 -12.45 -16.57 -15.76
CA VAL A 480 -13.67 -16.20 -16.48
C VAL A 480 -13.37 -15.54 -17.84
N GLY A 481 -12.11 -15.64 -18.29
CA GLY A 481 -11.64 -15.14 -19.57
C GLY A 481 -10.81 -13.87 -19.46
N ASN A 482 -10.62 -13.21 -20.60
CA ASN A 482 -9.82 -12.00 -20.72
C ASN A 482 -10.68 -10.82 -21.17
N ILE A 483 -10.35 -9.62 -20.70
CA ILE A 483 -10.90 -8.35 -21.19
C ILE A 483 -9.79 -7.67 -22.00
N ALA A 484 -10.06 -7.28 -23.24
CA ALA A 484 -9.10 -6.53 -24.04
C ALA A 484 -8.86 -5.14 -23.43
N THR A 485 -7.61 -4.69 -23.41
CA THR A 485 -7.29 -3.29 -23.10
C THR A 485 -7.69 -2.40 -24.28
N SER A 486 -8.03 -1.15 -24.00
CA SER A 486 -8.38 -0.15 -25.00
C SER A 486 -7.76 1.18 -24.61
N GLY A 487 -6.86 1.69 -25.46
CA GLY A 487 -6.08 2.88 -25.15
C GLY A 487 -5.18 2.62 -23.95
N ASP A 488 -5.39 3.43 -22.91
CA ASP A 488 -4.59 3.47 -21.68
C ASP A 488 -5.25 2.73 -20.50
N GLY A 489 -6.21 1.82 -20.76
CA GLY A 489 -6.93 1.13 -19.69
C GLY A 489 -7.88 0.04 -20.17
N PHE A 490 -8.86 -0.31 -19.34
CA PHE A 490 -9.95 -1.24 -19.69
C PHE A 490 -11.21 -0.98 -18.86
N THR A 491 -12.37 -1.41 -19.37
CA THR A 491 -13.65 -1.37 -18.63
C THR A 491 -14.07 -2.78 -18.26
N ALA A 492 -14.54 -2.97 -17.03
CA ALA A 492 -15.00 -4.25 -16.52
C ALA A 492 -16.36 -4.15 -15.82
N THR A 493 -17.24 -5.11 -16.08
CA THR A 493 -18.50 -5.28 -15.37
C THR A 493 -18.32 -6.25 -14.22
N LEU A 494 -18.40 -5.75 -12.98
CA LEU A 494 -18.33 -6.59 -11.78
C LEU A 494 -19.65 -7.34 -11.57
N ALA A 495 -19.56 -8.67 -11.49
CA ALA A 495 -20.68 -9.50 -11.12
C ALA A 495 -21.16 -9.14 -9.69
N PRO A 496 -22.47 -9.23 -9.38
CA PRO A 496 -22.98 -9.02 -8.03
C PRO A 496 -22.30 -9.96 -7.02
N LEU A 497 -22.10 -9.49 -5.79
CA LEU A 497 -21.67 -10.31 -4.65
C LEU A 497 -20.43 -11.17 -4.97
N SER A 498 -19.40 -10.54 -5.54
CA SER A 498 -18.20 -11.20 -6.04
C SER A 498 -16.92 -10.46 -5.68
N ILE A 499 -15.80 -11.19 -5.72
CA ILE A 499 -14.45 -10.62 -5.67
C ILE A 499 -13.76 -11.04 -6.96
N THR A 500 -13.21 -10.07 -7.69
CA THR A 500 -12.59 -10.30 -9.01
C THR A 500 -11.18 -9.75 -9.04
N THR A 501 -10.22 -10.56 -9.46
CA THR A 501 -8.82 -10.19 -9.63
C THR A 501 -8.53 -10.07 -11.12
N TYR A 502 -7.96 -8.93 -11.52
CA TYR A 502 -7.48 -8.63 -12.85
C TYR A 502 -5.96 -8.74 -12.88
N ILE A 503 -5.42 -9.45 -13.87
CA ILE A 503 -3.98 -9.64 -14.03
C ILE A 503 -3.60 -9.17 -15.43
N LEU A 504 -2.72 -8.19 -15.51
CA LEU A 504 -2.18 -7.65 -16.76
C LEU A 504 -0.70 -7.96 -16.81
N ASP A 505 -0.25 -8.60 -17.89
CA ASP A 505 1.16 -8.88 -18.16
C ASP A 505 1.74 -7.84 -19.14
N GLY A 506 3.07 -7.72 -19.17
CA GLY A 506 3.75 -6.77 -20.07
C GLY A 506 3.60 -5.31 -19.67
N VAL A 507 3.23 -5.06 -18.41
CA VAL A 507 3.07 -3.73 -17.83
C VAL A 507 4.44 -3.13 -17.54
N LYS A 508 4.67 -1.90 -18.00
CA LYS A 508 5.90 -1.15 -17.75
C LYS A 508 5.61 0.08 -16.91
N ALA A 509 6.16 0.10 -15.70
CA ALA A 509 6.17 1.30 -14.88
C ALA A 509 7.10 2.37 -15.49
N THR A 510 6.66 3.62 -15.44
CA THR A 510 7.48 4.81 -15.64
C THR A 510 7.90 5.29 -14.27
N SER A 511 9.13 4.97 -13.85
CA SER A 511 9.63 5.41 -12.55
C SER A 511 9.87 6.91 -12.58
N PHE A 512 9.23 7.62 -11.65
CA PHE A 512 9.52 8.99 -11.32
C PHE A 512 10.38 9.05 -10.07
N GLU A 513 11.56 9.65 -10.18
CA GLU A 513 12.32 10.11 -9.02
C GLU A 513 12.04 11.60 -8.86
N ALA A 514 11.78 12.04 -7.62
CA ALA A 514 11.45 13.42 -7.27
C ALA A 514 12.66 14.36 -7.33
N ASP A 515 13.46 14.25 -8.40
CA ASP A 515 14.59 15.10 -8.69
C ASP A 515 14.13 16.35 -9.46
N ASN A 516 14.88 17.45 -9.34
CA ASN A 516 14.59 18.72 -9.99
C ASN A 516 13.23 19.33 -9.60
N LYS A 517 12.85 19.21 -8.32
CA LYS A 517 11.74 19.99 -7.75
C LYS A 517 12.01 21.48 -7.94
N ILE A 518 11.03 22.20 -8.48
CA ILE A 518 11.09 23.64 -8.67
C ILE A 518 10.67 24.32 -7.37
N ASP A 519 11.57 25.12 -6.80
CA ASP A 519 11.28 25.93 -5.62
C ASP A 519 10.36 27.09 -6.01
N ILE A 520 9.14 27.10 -5.46
CA ILE A 520 8.14 28.14 -5.74
C ILE A 520 8.17 29.17 -4.62
N ASP A 521 8.48 30.42 -4.97
CA ASP A 521 8.40 31.54 -4.03
C ASP A 521 6.94 31.78 -3.64
N SER A 522 6.60 31.61 -2.37
CA SER A 522 5.25 31.85 -1.83
C SER A 522 4.67 33.22 -2.19
N SER A 523 5.51 34.24 -2.40
CA SER A 523 5.06 35.59 -2.81
C SER A 523 4.56 35.64 -4.26
N LYS A 524 4.87 34.62 -5.06
CA LYS A 524 4.47 34.42 -6.46
C LYS A 524 3.26 33.51 -6.62
N VAL A 525 2.68 33.05 -5.52
CA VAL A 525 1.47 32.24 -5.52
C VAL A 525 0.25 33.16 -5.37
N THR A 526 -0.74 32.97 -6.23
CA THR A 526 -2.03 33.66 -6.15
C THR A 526 -3.17 32.65 -6.32
N GLY A 527 -4.38 33.03 -5.91
CA GLY A 527 -5.54 32.17 -6.04
C GLY A 527 -6.83 32.94 -5.94
N SER A 528 -7.95 32.24 -6.16
CA SER A 528 -9.29 32.76 -5.92
C SER A 528 -9.56 33.01 -4.43
N ASP A 529 -10.73 33.56 -4.10
CA ASP A 529 -11.12 33.75 -2.70
C ASP A 529 -11.32 32.40 -1.98
N PRO A 530 -10.87 32.27 -0.71
CA PRO A 530 -11.16 31.10 0.12
C PRO A 530 -12.63 31.09 0.58
N TRP A 531 -13.17 29.89 0.82
CA TRP A 531 -14.58 29.68 1.15
C TRP A 531 -15.00 30.30 2.49
N LYS A 532 -14.10 30.40 3.49
CA LYS A 532 -14.44 30.81 4.87
C LYS A 532 -14.20 32.28 5.24
N ASP A 533 -13.57 33.10 4.40
CA ASP A 533 -13.25 34.49 4.76
C ASP A 533 -14.47 35.44 4.67
N SER A 534 -15.60 34.95 4.16
CA SER A 534 -16.86 35.70 4.08
C SER A 534 -17.69 35.73 5.38
N SER A 535 -17.27 35.04 6.46
CA SER A 535 -18.11 34.81 7.66
C SER A 535 -17.58 35.36 8.99
N ASN A 536 -16.34 35.86 9.08
CA ASN A 536 -15.76 36.42 10.32
C ASN A 536 -14.79 37.60 10.04
N PRO A 537 -15.30 38.84 9.90
CA PRO A 537 -14.44 40.01 9.71
C PRO A 537 -13.51 40.22 10.92
N GLY A 538 -12.20 40.07 10.73
CA GLY A 538 -11.17 40.42 11.73
C GLY A 538 -10.26 39.29 12.23
N LYS A 539 -10.43 38.05 11.75
CA LYS A 539 -9.45 36.98 11.98
C LYS A 539 -8.61 36.80 10.71
N VAL A 540 -7.29 36.83 10.81
CA VAL A 540 -6.42 36.48 9.68
C VAL A 540 -6.74 35.04 9.28
N SER A 541 -7.25 34.83 8.06
CA SER A 541 -7.51 33.50 7.54
C SER A 541 -6.20 32.72 7.47
N THR A 542 -6.25 31.45 7.91
CA THR A 542 -5.15 30.50 7.72
C THR A 542 -5.31 29.70 6.42
N ASP A 543 -6.42 29.89 5.72
CA ASP A 543 -6.73 29.31 4.42
C ASP A 543 -6.34 30.32 3.34
N VAL A 544 -5.17 30.11 2.75
CA VAL A 544 -4.56 30.98 1.74
C VAL A 544 -3.97 30.14 0.60
N PRO A 545 -3.91 30.65 -0.64
CA PRO A 545 -3.40 29.90 -1.79
C PRO A 545 -1.97 29.37 -1.59
N GLN A 546 -1.14 30.06 -0.81
CA GLN A 546 0.25 29.69 -0.52
C GLN A 546 0.37 28.33 0.19
N ASN A 547 -0.67 27.90 0.91
CA ASN A 547 -0.66 26.64 1.63
C ASN A 547 -0.48 25.41 0.74
N VAL A 548 -0.70 25.54 -0.57
CA VAL A 548 -0.59 24.41 -1.50
C VAL A 548 0.83 24.21 -2.02
N PHE A 549 1.79 25.08 -1.66
CA PHE A 549 3.18 24.99 -2.10
C PHE A 549 4.14 25.08 -0.90
N ASP A 550 3.68 24.71 0.30
CA ASP A 550 4.43 24.89 1.55
C ASP A 550 5.15 23.61 2.02
N GLY A 551 5.00 22.50 1.27
CA GLY A 551 5.59 21.21 1.60
C GLY A 551 4.84 20.46 2.70
N ASN A 552 3.64 20.90 3.09
CA ASN A 552 2.88 20.34 4.20
C ASN A 552 1.47 19.92 3.77
N THR A 553 1.30 18.61 3.54
CA THR A 553 0.00 17.98 3.21
C THR A 553 -1.09 18.11 4.29
N SER A 554 -0.76 18.66 5.47
CA SER A 554 -1.76 19.01 6.50
C SER A 554 -2.33 20.43 6.33
N SER A 555 -1.63 21.32 5.62
CA SER A 555 -2.15 22.60 5.13
C SER A 555 -3.12 22.34 3.97
N PHE A 556 -3.94 23.33 3.63
CA PHE A 556 -4.74 23.27 2.41
C PHE A 556 -5.23 24.65 1.97
N PHE A 557 -5.65 24.71 0.72
CA PHE A 557 -6.49 25.78 0.19
C PHE A 557 -7.90 25.25 -0.10
N ASP A 558 -8.91 25.92 0.45
CA ASP A 558 -10.35 25.60 0.30
C ASP A 558 -11.07 26.79 -0.36
N GLY A 559 -10.89 26.93 -1.67
CA GLY A 559 -11.45 27.99 -2.50
C GLY A 559 -12.95 27.89 -2.76
N VAL A 560 -13.53 29.00 -3.22
CA VAL A 560 -14.92 29.09 -3.69
C VAL A 560 -15.20 28.26 -4.95
N GLY A 561 -16.47 28.27 -5.40
CA GLY A 561 -16.88 27.71 -6.68
C GLY A 561 -16.09 28.29 -7.86
N ASN A 562 -15.70 27.44 -8.82
CA ASN A 562 -14.83 27.81 -9.95
C ASN A 562 -13.46 28.36 -9.50
N GLY A 563 -13.02 27.97 -8.30
CA GLY A 563 -11.79 28.44 -7.69
C GLY A 563 -10.54 27.92 -8.40
N TRP A 564 -9.43 28.59 -8.15
CA TRP A 564 -8.13 28.25 -8.72
C TRP A 564 -6.99 28.72 -7.81
N VAL A 565 -5.83 28.10 -7.98
CA VAL A 565 -4.55 28.51 -7.41
C VAL A 565 -3.49 28.40 -8.48
N GLN A 566 -2.58 29.37 -8.55
CA GLN A 566 -1.54 29.42 -9.57
C GLN A 566 -0.21 29.91 -8.97
N ALA A 567 0.89 29.58 -9.64
CA ALA A 567 2.22 30.09 -9.30
C ALA A 567 2.98 30.56 -10.54
N ASP A 568 3.74 31.65 -10.39
CA ASP A 568 4.83 32.04 -11.31
C ASP A 568 6.12 31.34 -10.86
N LEU A 569 6.67 30.48 -11.71
CA LEU A 569 7.87 29.69 -11.46
C LEU A 569 9.15 30.53 -11.47
N GLY A 570 9.08 31.81 -11.81
CA GLY A 570 10.22 32.73 -11.82
C GLY A 570 11.05 32.69 -13.12
N ASP A 571 11.12 31.53 -13.78
CA ASP A 571 11.76 31.27 -15.07
C ASP A 571 10.89 30.34 -15.94
N GLU A 572 11.30 30.09 -17.18
CA GLU A 572 10.65 29.09 -18.06
C GLU A 572 11.28 27.71 -17.84
N TYR A 573 10.44 26.68 -17.69
CA TYR A 573 10.83 25.31 -17.42
C TYR A 573 10.20 24.33 -18.42
N ASN A 574 10.93 23.25 -18.70
CA ASN A 574 10.38 22.06 -19.32
C ASN A 574 9.94 21.14 -18.18
N ILE A 575 8.62 21.05 -17.97
CA ILE A 575 8.03 20.32 -16.85
C ILE A 575 8.11 18.82 -17.09
N THR A 576 8.62 18.08 -16.12
CA THR A 576 8.77 16.62 -16.19
C THR A 576 7.72 15.92 -15.33
N ALA A 577 7.25 16.55 -14.24
CA ALA A 577 6.19 16.01 -13.41
C ALA A 577 5.44 17.08 -12.61
N ILE A 578 4.23 16.72 -12.16
CA ILE A 578 3.46 17.45 -11.15
C ILE A 578 3.14 16.48 -10.03
N GLY A 579 3.46 16.87 -8.79
CA GLY A 579 2.98 16.24 -7.57
C GLY A 579 1.73 16.95 -7.06
N TYR A 580 0.76 16.21 -6.51
CA TYR A 580 -0.36 16.82 -5.79
C TYR A 580 -0.89 15.92 -4.68
N SER A 581 -1.46 16.51 -3.62
CA SER A 581 -2.16 15.78 -2.56
C SER A 581 -3.55 16.37 -2.34
N PRO A 582 -4.63 15.55 -2.36
CA PRO A 582 -5.94 16.03 -1.97
C PRO A 582 -5.98 16.33 -0.47
N ARG A 583 -6.92 17.19 -0.05
CA ARG A 583 -7.12 17.44 1.38
C ARG A 583 -7.70 16.22 2.08
N SER A 584 -7.08 15.85 3.20
CA SER A 584 -7.57 14.75 4.04
C SER A 584 -9.05 14.94 4.42
N GLY A 585 -9.85 13.90 4.19
CA GLY A 585 -11.29 13.87 4.48
C GLY A 585 -12.19 14.59 3.47
N TYR A 586 -11.61 15.22 2.44
CA TYR A 586 -12.32 15.92 1.36
C TYR A 586 -11.83 15.52 -0.03
N GLU A 587 -11.25 14.32 -0.15
CA GLU A 587 -10.57 13.86 -1.36
C GLU A 587 -11.50 13.84 -2.58
N TYR A 588 -12.79 13.57 -2.35
CA TYR A 588 -13.83 13.60 -3.38
C TYR A 588 -13.98 14.95 -4.10
N ARG A 589 -13.51 16.06 -3.51
CA ARG A 589 -13.53 17.40 -4.12
C ARG A 589 -12.42 17.61 -5.15
N CYS A 590 -11.37 16.79 -5.10
CA CYS A 590 -10.23 16.88 -6.01
C CYS A 590 -10.53 16.21 -7.37
N ALA A 591 -11.51 15.29 -7.40
CA ALA A 591 -12.01 14.71 -8.65
C ALA A 591 -12.60 15.81 -9.57
N GLY A 592 -12.14 15.84 -10.81
CA GLY A 592 -12.44 16.87 -11.81
C GLY A 592 -11.48 18.06 -11.78
N GLY A 593 -10.58 18.16 -10.79
CA GLY A 593 -9.54 19.20 -10.75
C GLY A 593 -8.58 19.07 -11.92
N GLN A 594 -8.06 20.20 -12.39
CA GLN A 594 -7.29 20.28 -13.63
C GLN A 594 -6.05 21.17 -13.47
N PHE A 595 -4.92 20.70 -14.00
CA PHE A 595 -3.66 21.44 -14.06
C PHE A 595 -3.48 22.06 -15.45
N PHE A 596 -3.00 23.30 -15.48
CA PHE A 596 -2.73 24.07 -16.69
C PHE A 596 -1.33 24.68 -16.63
N SER A 597 -0.71 24.82 -17.79
CA SER A 597 0.53 25.56 -17.99
C SER A 597 0.28 26.80 -18.84
N SER A 598 1.16 27.79 -18.68
CA SER A 598 1.23 28.97 -19.51
C SER A 598 2.67 29.52 -19.54
N SER A 599 3.08 30.10 -20.67
CA SER A 599 4.34 30.85 -20.78
C SER A 599 4.15 32.35 -20.51
N ASP A 600 2.94 32.88 -20.74
CA ASP A 600 2.63 34.32 -20.69
C ASP A 600 1.69 34.70 -19.53
N GLY A 601 1.13 33.72 -18.81
CA GLY A 601 0.17 33.90 -17.73
C GLY A 601 -1.24 34.25 -18.20
N VAL A 602 -1.48 34.27 -19.51
CA VAL A 602 -2.75 34.67 -20.15
C VAL A 602 -3.37 33.50 -20.92
N THR A 603 -2.56 32.82 -21.73
CA THR A 603 -2.96 31.67 -22.55
C THR A 603 -2.66 30.40 -21.78
N TRP A 604 -3.71 29.68 -21.38
CA TRP A 604 -3.61 28.49 -20.55
C TRP A 604 -3.92 27.24 -21.35
N ASN A 605 -3.03 26.25 -21.27
CA ASN A 605 -3.20 24.95 -21.91
C ASN A 605 -3.27 23.86 -20.84
N GLU A 606 -4.20 22.92 -21.00
CA GLU A 606 -4.39 21.84 -20.03
C GLU A 606 -3.18 20.89 -20.05
N MET A 607 -2.63 20.61 -18.88
CA MET A 607 -1.55 19.64 -18.70
C MET A 607 -2.10 18.27 -18.30
N TYR A 608 -3.03 18.25 -17.35
CA TYR A 608 -3.54 17.04 -16.72
C TYR A 608 -4.90 17.28 -16.04
N SER A 609 -5.76 16.25 -16.04
CA SER A 609 -7.06 16.26 -15.38
C SER A 609 -7.18 15.08 -14.42
N ILE A 610 -7.63 15.35 -13.19
CA ILE A 610 -7.85 14.35 -12.15
C ILE A 610 -9.21 13.68 -12.40
N ASN A 611 -9.21 12.51 -13.04
CA ASN A 611 -10.44 11.89 -13.54
C ASN A 611 -11.18 10.99 -12.51
N SER A 612 -10.58 10.73 -11.36
CA SER A 612 -11.16 9.90 -10.30
C SER A 612 -10.88 10.50 -8.93
N VAL A 613 -11.51 9.98 -7.86
CA VAL A 613 -11.22 10.42 -6.49
C VAL A 613 -9.83 9.91 -6.09
N PRO A 614 -8.81 10.79 -5.92
CA PRO A 614 -7.51 10.36 -5.43
C PRO A 614 -7.61 9.96 -3.95
N SER A 615 -6.73 9.07 -3.48
CA SER A 615 -6.57 8.82 -2.04
C SER A 615 -5.77 9.94 -1.37
N PHE A 616 -5.80 10.05 -0.04
CA PHE A 616 -4.99 11.05 0.67
C PHE A 616 -3.47 10.81 0.53
N GLY A 617 -2.70 11.89 0.46
CA GLY A 617 -1.24 11.91 0.31
C GLY A 617 -0.80 12.27 -1.11
N MET A 618 0.52 12.41 -1.31
CA MET A 618 1.08 12.80 -2.61
C MET A 618 0.82 11.75 -3.70
N HIS A 619 0.48 12.25 -4.89
CA HIS A 619 0.38 11.57 -6.18
C HIS A 619 1.27 12.31 -7.16
N TYR A 620 2.00 11.57 -8.01
CA TYR A 620 2.93 12.16 -8.97
C TYR A 620 2.55 11.74 -10.38
N VAL A 621 2.40 12.74 -11.26
CA VAL A 621 1.98 12.58 -12.64
C VAL A 621 3.13 12.98 -13.55
N THR A 622 3.58 12.06 -14.39
CA THR A 622 4.66 12.29 -15.36
C THR A 622 4.18 12.38 -16.81
N LYS A 623 3.01 11.81 -17.11
CA LYS A 623 2.41 11.87 -18.46
C LYS A 623 1.58 13.15 -18.59
N LEU A 624 2.29 14.25 -18.85
CA LEU A 624 1.74 15.60 -18.92
C LEU A 624 1.68 16.10 -20.36
N ASN A 625 0.69 16.94 -20.66
CA ASN A 625 0.63 17.72 -21.90
C ASN A 625 1.18 19.13 -21.68
N ASN A 626 1.55 19.81 -22.77
CA ASN A 626 1.91 21.24 -22.76
C ASN A 626 3.02 21.58 -21.74
N ILE A 627 4.11 20.82 -21.79
CA ILE A 627 5.17 20.84 -20.77
C ILE A 627 6.37 21.73 -21.08
N GLU A 628 6.50 22.24 -22.31
CA GLU A 628 7.66 23.04 -22.72
C GLU A 628 7.46 24.53 -22.44
N LYS A 629 8.54 25.23 -22.04
CA LYS A 629 8.54 26.69 -21.81
C LYS A 629 7.45 27.17 -20.85
N VAL A 630 7.21 26.42 -19.78
CA VAL A 630 6.21 26.74 -18.77
C VAL A 630 6.79 27.73 -17.78
N ARG A 631 6.15 28.89 -17.62
CA ARG A 631 6.47 29.86 -16.58
C ARG A 631 5.42 29.93 -15.49
N TYR A 632 4.17 29.62 -15.83
CA TYR A 632 3.04 29.66 -14.91
C TYR A 632 2.33 28.31 -14.89
N ILE A 633 1.99 27.88 -13.69
CA ILE A 633 1.19 26.69 -13.43
C ILE A 633 -0.09 27.08 -12.72
N LYS A 634 -1.19 26.39 -13.01
CA LYS A 634 -2.49 26.65 -12.36
C LYS A 634 -3.22 25.35 -12.11
N TYR A 635 -3.68 25.15 -10.88
CA TYR A 635 -4.73 24.21 -10.55
C TYR A 635 -6.07 24.93 -10.52
N GLN A 636 -7.07 24.42 -11.22
CA GLN A 636 -8.43 24.96 -11.22
C GLN A 636 -9.46 23.84 -11.21
N VAL A 637 -10.65 24.16 -10.73
CA VAL A 637 -11.79 23.23 -10.79
C VAL A 637 -12.80 23.66 -11.87
N PRO A 638 -13.60 22.73 -12.42
CA PRO A 638 -14.57 23.05 -13.47
C PRO A 638 -15.66 24.00 -13.00
N GLU A 639 -16.31 24.67 -13.95
CA GLU A 639 -17.50 25.45 -13.63
C GLU A 639 -18.73 24.57 -13.41
N GLY A 640 -19.58 24.99 -12.45
CA GLY A 640 -20.89 24.41 -12.24
C GLY A 640 -20.92 23.30 -11.20
N LYS A 641 -21.89 22.39 -11.33
CA LYS A 641 -22.19 21.36 -10.32
C LYS A 641 -21.41 20.07 -10.62
N PRO A 642 -20.73 19.48 -9.62
CA PRO A 642 -20.11 18.17 -9.74
C PRO A 642 -21.12 17.05 -9.99
N ASP A 643 -20.62 15.90 -10.48
CA ASP A 643 -21.41 14.66 -10.49
C ASP A 643 -21.79 14.30 -9.03
N GLY A 644 -23.10 14.38 -8.75
CA GLY A 644 -23.68 14.16 -7.43
C GLY A 644 -23.52 12.74 -6.88
N SER A 645 -23.03 11.79 -7.68
CA SER A 645 -22.71 10.43 -7.22
C SER A 645 -21.42 10.35 -6.40
N VAL A 646 -20.48 11.27 -6.62
CA VAL A 646 -19.16 11.30 -5.98
C VAL A 646 -18.98 12.56 -5.13
N ASN A 647 -19.19 13.73 -5.73
CA ASN A 647 -19.09 15.01 -5.04
C ASN A 647 -20.50 15.61 -4.87
N LYS A 648 -20.95 15.69 -3.63
CA LYS A 648 -22.30 16.14 -3.26
C LYS A 648 -22.44 17.66 -3.14
N ASP A 649 -21.36 18.40 -3.34
CA ASP A 649 -21.40 19.85 -3.27
C ASP A 649 -22.25 20.44 -4.41
N SER A 650 -22.80 21.64 -4.19
CA SER A 650 -23.63 22.32 -5.17
C SER A 650 -22.81 22.95 -6.31
N VAL A 651 -21.50 23.11 -6.11
CA VAL A 651 -20.51 23.63 -7.06
C VAL A 651 -19.17 22.91 -6.84
N TYR A 652 -18.29 22.89 -7.84
CA TYR A 652 -16.91 22.45 -7.64
C TYR A 652 -16.15 23.46 -6.78
N CYS A 653 -15.72 23.08 -5.59
CA CYS A 653 -14.87 23.90 -4.73
C CYS A 653 -13.39 23.57 -4.97
N CYS A 654 -12.54 24.59 -5.10
CA CYS A 654 -11.11 24.40 -5.27
C CYS A 654 -10.46 23.90 -3.98
N ASN A 655 -10.24 22.59 -3.87
CA ASN A 655 -9.79 21.94 -2.65
C ASN A 655 -8.55 21.09 -2.90
N ILE A 656 -7.42 21.50 -2.33
CA ILE A 656 -6.12 20.82 -2.51
C ILE A 656 -5.21 21.10 -1.32
N SER A 657 -4.40 20.10 -0.91
CA SER A 657 -3.48 20.24 0.23
C SER A 657 -2.08 20.67 -0.18
N GLU A 658 -1.55 20.08 -1.25
CA GLU A 658 -0.18 20.33 -1.70
C GLU A 658 -0.10 20.13 -3.22
N ILE A 659 0.78 20.89 -3.87
CA ILE A 659 1.19 20.82 -5.27
C ILE A 659 2.71 20.95 -5.31
N GLU A 660 3.36 20.09 -6.07
CA GLU A 660 4.77 20.17 -6.38
C GLU A 660 4.95 20.16 -7.89
N VAL A 661 5.98 20.85 -8.38
CA VAL A 661 6.30 20.86 -9.81
C VAL A 661 7.76 20.55 -10.01
N TYR A 662 8.03 19.72 -11.01
CA TYR A 662 9.35 19.20 -11.31
C TYR A 662 9.67 19.50 -12.77
N GLY A 663 10.90 19.91 -13.04
CA GLY A 663 11.31 20.23 -14.40
C GLY A 663 12.68 20.88 -14.47
N ASP A 664 13.22 20.87 -15.68
CA ASP A 664 14.50 21.51 -15.98
C ASP A 664 14.26 22.91 -16.53
N LEU A 665 15.18 23.84 -16.28
CA LEU A 665 15.13 25.15 -16.93
C LEU A 665 15.05 24.95 -18.45
N SER A 666 14.04 25.56 -19.08
CA SER A 666 13.98 25.67 -20.53
C SER A 666 15.24 26.42 -20.93
N SER A 667 16.18 25.73 -21.59
CA SER A 667 17.43 26.35 -22.00
C SER A 667 17.11 27.69 -22.65
N LYS A 668 17.61 28.80 -22.07
CA LYS A 668 17.65 30.07 -22.80
C LYS A 668 18.32 29.73 -24.12
N GLU A 669 17.58 29.88 -25.22
CA GLU A 669 18.19 29.93 -26.53
C GLU A 669 19.39 30.88 -26.37
N PRO A 670 20.64 30.44 -26.63
CA PRO A 670 21.76 31.34 -26.43
C PRO A 670 21.47 32.56 -27.29
N GLU A 671 21.52 33.76 -26.68
CA GLU A 671 21.62 34.98 -27.48
C GLU A 671 22.68 34.73 -28.56
N PRO A 672 22.46 35.18 -29.81
CA PRO A 672 23.36 34.85 -30.91
C PRO A 672 24.78 35.20 -30.48
N THR A 673 25.53 34.17 -30.14
CA THR A 673 26.94 34.30 -29.82
C THR A 673 27.57 34.62 -31.16
N THR A 674 28.21 35.78 -31.22
CA THR A 674 29.19 36.03 -32.27
C THR A 674 30.15 34.83 -32.22
N GLU A 675 30.20 34.06 -33.31
CA GLU A 675 31.02 32.85 -33.40
C GLU A 675 32.42 33.16 -32.86
N PRO A 676 32.96 32.37 -31.93
CA PRO A 676 34.38 32.47 -31.63
C PRO A 676 35.12 32.06 -32.91
N THR A 677 35.93 32.98 -33.42
CA THR A 677 36.84 32.69 -34.53
C THR A 677 37.67 31.47 -34.15
N PRO A 678 37.72 30.40 -34.98
CA PRO A 678 38.51 29.22 -34.65
C PRO A 678 39.98 29.63 -34.43
N GLU A 679 40.61 29.15 -33.37
CA GLU A 679 41.99 29.50 -33.05
C GLU A 679 42.93 29.06 -34.18
N PRO A 680 43.90 29.91 -34.58
CA PRO A 680 44.85 29.58 -35.64
C PRO A 680 45.70 28.34 -35.30
N VAL A 681 45.65 27.32 -36.17
CA VAL A 681 46.52 26.15 -36.09
C VAL A 681 47.89 26.52 -36.68
N LYS A 682 48.85 26.81 -35.81
CA LYS A 682 50.20 27.21 -36.21
C LYS A 682 50.85 26.13 -37.08
N GLY A 683 51.18 26.48 -38.33
CA GLY A 683 51.74 25.59 -39.36
C GLY A 683 50.74 25.07 -40.41
N ASP A 684 49.42 25.21 -40.19
CA ASP A 684 48.40 24.96 -41.20
C ASP A 684 48.33 26.18 -42.13
N VAL A 685 49.24 26.20 -43.11
CA VAL A 685 49.49 27.35 -43.98
C VAL A 685 48.36 27.53 -44.99
N ASN A 686 47.65 26.46 -45.36
CA ASN A 686 46.54 26.52 -46.31
C ASN A 686 45.15 26.64 -45.66
N ASP A 687 45.07 26.63 -44.32
CA ASP A 687 43.84 26.77 -43.51
C ASP A 687 42.81 25.68 -43.80
N ASP A 688 43.29 24.46 -44.12
CA ASP A 688 42.42 23.30 -44.37
C ASP A 688 42.06 22.52 -43.10
N GLY A 689 42.58 22.96 -41.95
CA GLY A 689 42.38 22.39 -40.63
C GLY A 689 43.35 21.25 -40.30
N VAL A 690 44.28 20.90 -41.20
CA VAL A 690 45.14 19.71 -41.07
C VAL A 690 46.60 20.03 -41.40
N LEU A 691 47.47 20.05 -40.39
CA LEU A 691 48.91 20.19 -40.57
C LEU A 691 49.52 18.97 -41.31
N ASN A 692 49.82 19.11 -42.61
CA ASN A 692 50.33 18.04 -43.46
C ASN A 692 51.29 18.52 -44.58
N SER A 693 51.72 17.63 -45.47
CA SER A 693 52.66 17.97 -46.56
C SER A 693 52.13 19.02 -47.55
N SER A 694 50.81 19.22 -47.62
CA SER A 694 50.17 20.25 -48.45
C SER A 694 50.48 21.66 -47.95
N ASP A 695 50.71 21.85 -46.65
CA ASP A 695 51.16 23.12 -46.07
C ASP A 695 52.58 23.47 -46.50
N ILE A 696 53.45 22.45 -46.54
CA ILE A 696 54.82 22.60 -47.04
C ILE A 696 54.79 23.05 -48.51
N VAL A 697 53.93 22.44 -49.33
CA VAL A 697 53.77 22.80 -50.75
C VAL A 697 53.21 24.21 -50.90
N SER A 698 52.23 24.59 -50.08
CA SER A 698 51.60 25.91 -50.11
C SER A 698 52.57 27.01 -49.70
N LEU A 699 53.34 26.80 -48.62
CA LEU A 699 54.39 27.72 -48.19
C LEU A 699 55.54 27.82 -49.20
N THR A 700 55.94 26.70 -49.81
CA THR A 700 56.98 26.70 -50.86
C THR A 700 56.52 27.51 -52.08
N SER A 701 55.28 27.31 -52.52
CA SER A 701 54.72 27.99 -53.69
C SER A 701 54.59 29.50 -53.44
N PHE A 702 54.21 29.89 -52.23
CA PHE A 702 54.22 31.29 -51.80
C PHE A 702 55.64 31.89 -51.84
N LEU A 703 56.64 31.21 -51.27
CA LEU A 703 58.02 31.72 -51.23
C LEU A 703 58.71 31.77 -52.61
N MET A 704 58.28 30.95 -53.58
CA MET A 704 58.91 30.89 -54.91
C MET A 704 58.29 31.84 -55.94
N ALA A 705 56.98 32.11 -55.86
CA ALA A 705 56.26 32.86 -56.90
C ALA A 705 55.15 33.79 -56.40
N ASP A 706 54.88 33.84 -55.08
CA ASP A 706 53.82 34.67 -54.47
C ASP A 706 52.39 34.34 -55.00
N GLU A 707 52.18 33.11 -55.51
CA GLU A 707 50.91 32.71 -56.17
C GLU A 707 49.96 31.90 -55.29
N ALA A 708 50.41 31.34 -54.16
CA ALA A 708 49.57 30.54 -53.27
C ALA A 708 48.86 31.42 -52.22
N LYS A 709 47.55 31.21 -52.04
CA LYS A 709 46.82 31.79 -50.89
C LYS A 709 47.25 31.05 -49.64
N ILE A 710 47.92 31.77 -48.74
CA ILE A 710 48.33 31.25 -47.44
C ILE A 710 47.73 32.07 -46.30
N LYS A 711 47.56 31.45 -45.13
CA LYS A 711 47.15 32.12 -43.90
C LYS A 711 48.37 32.60 -43.14
N SER A 712 48.65 33.90 -43.25
CA SER A 712 49.90 34.51 -42.78
C SER A 712 50.17 34.30 -41.28
N GLU A 713 49.12 34.28 -40.46
CA GLU A 713 49.21 34.04 -39.01
C GLU A 713 49.61 32.60 -38.66
N ASN A 714 49.27 31.62 -39.50
CA ASN A 714 49.69 30.23 -39.35
C ASN A 714 51.09 29.99 -39.94
N ALA A 715 51.48 30.82 -40.92
CA ALA A 715 52.72 30.68 -41.69
C ALA A 715 53.95 31.37 -41.05
N ASP A 716 53.76 32.36 -40.18
CA ASP A 716 54.83 32.98 -39.38
C ASP A 716 55.16 32.11 -38.16
N LEU A 717 55.98 31.09 -38.39
CA LEU A 717 56.26 30.06 -37.39
C LEU A 717 57.24 30.55 -36.33
N ASN A 718 58.14 31.47 -36.68
CA ASN A 718 59.11 32.02 -35.75
C ASN A 718 58.61 33.30 -35.02
N GLY A 719 57.49 33.88 -35.45
CA GLY A 719 56.84 35.05 -34.84
C GLY A 719 57.57 36.37 -35.11
N ASP A 720 58.37 36.45 -36.19
CA ASP A 720 59.14 37.64 -36.56
C ASP A 720 58.36 38.63 -37.45
N GLY A 721 57.12 38.29 -37.81
CA GLY A 721 56.23 39.06 -38.66
C GLY A 721 56.53 38.96 -40.16
N LYS A 722 57.44 38.07 -40.58
CA LYS A 722 57.84 37.91 -41.98
C LYS A 722 57.89 36.45 -42.39
N ILE A 723 56.99 36.06 -43.27
CA ILE A 723 56.97 34.71 -43.85
C ILE A 723 58.13 34.54 -44.84
N ASN A 724 59.13 33.76 -44.46
CA ASN A 724 60.34 33.57 -45.24
C ASN A 724 60.91 32.14 -45.14
N ILE A 725 62.13 31.94 -45.65
CA ILE A 725 62.78 30.62 -45.68
C ILE A 725 62.97 30.02 -44.27
N ILE A 726 63.05 30.86 -43.23
CA ILE A 726 63.18 30.43 -41.83
C ILE A 726 61.87 29.74 -41.38
N ASP A 727 60.71 30.26 -41.75
CA ASP A 727 59.42 29.62 -41.47
C ASP A 727 59.27 28.32 -42.23
N PHE A 728 59.71 28.27 -43.50
CA PHE A 728 59.73 27.02 -44.25
C PHE A 728 60.59 25.94 -43.61
N ILE A 729 61.79 26.30 -43.12
CA ILE A 729 62.66 25.36 -42.40
C ILE A 729 61.97 24.88 -41.11
N THR A 730 61.32 25.79 -40.39
CA THR A 730 60.59 25.48 -39.16
C THR A 730 59.41 24.54 -39.44
N LEU A 731 58.61 24.82 -40.48
CA LEU A 731 57.48 23.97 -40.89
C LEU A 731 57.96 22.57 -41.28
N LYS A 732 59.02 22.48 -42.08
CA LYS A 732 59.58 21.20 -42.52
C LYS A 732 60.13 20.36 -41.36
N SER A 733 60.66 21.01 -40.31
CA SER A 733 61.16 20.30 -39.13
C SER A 733 60.05 19.61 -38.32
N LEU A 734 58.80 20.03 -38.47
CA LEU A 734 57.64 19.38 -37.83
C LEU A 734 57.27 18.04 -38.49
N PHE A 735 57.81 17.75 -39.69
CA PHE A 735 57.53 16.54 -40.48
C PHE A 735 58.78 15.67 -40.72
N ALA A 736 59.90 15.98 -40.06
CA ALA A 736 61.20 15.34 -40.27
C ALA A 736 61.45 14.13 -39.36
#